data_AF-A0A2E2WER0-F1
#
_entry.id   AF-A0A2E2WER0-F1
#
_cell.length_a   1.000
_cell.length_b   1.000
_cell.length_c   1.000
_cell.angle_alpha   90.00
_cell.angle_beta   90.00
_cell.angle_gamma   90.00
#
_symmetry.space_group_name_H-M   'P 1'
#
loop_
_entity.id
_entity.type
_entity.pdbx_description
1 polymer ?
#
loop_
_entity_poly.entity_id
_entity_poly.type
_entity_poly.pdbx_seq_one_letter_code
_entity_poly.pdbx_strand_id
1 'polypeptide(L)'
;MSKITLTPVSSGIYWLEVAEADLRVLCGCPADSVKHLMKRGLIDSTEVGSVHCETGPNAILLSDRQIQNGSFANLAEFPVLQMLYRQGMLLPGHPNNTGAKPILIGRDEVVRAQMDYIYRGNYGLTSVEEILDTGLSEEQAEEMMRLKLRFAFGTIHPTEDLLEARIVGNAPVEVRNGVTVARQRTNRYEFTYQGEQVLVDLNLPLNRHYETPYDLGFHSLPRDYFSIVHTGEGDGWDINRPCMASILVFQGRIYLIDAGPNIDHSLNALGVDINEVEGIFHTHAHDDHFSGLTTLIRTDHRLKYYSTRLVRESVSKKLAALMSVEEQDFEQYFEIHDLDLGIWNNIDGLEVRPIFSPHPVETNIFFFRTLWSKGYLSYAHLADIPARDVLEGMVTEDSDAPGLSNELFEQVWEYYRDPADLKKIDMGGGLIHGKAVDFEGDESKKIVLAHTDRPLTEGEQEIGVEETFGSIDVLIPGNEDYLLIYAENHLKTYYPTVPHSDLIMLVNCKRRSYGVGETIIPSGVIPDSVHLLLTGTAELIKDEFGISNPLSSASLIGDLSVLSETPTTSIYRARSPVETLAIPRVLFHEFILRNQILEQVEHLQEMLEFMHHCWLLQEMISYPVKIRIARHAVLSKHKKGDTFNPDEKGFAFLKTGKAVLWDNGRLVRILTPGDFWGVGAVLGGLSQNISVEIVEDVTTYRITNPEVLRQAPILRWKLLEKTGQRS
;
A
#
# COMPACT_ATOMS: atom_id res chain seq x y z
N MET A 1 13.37 25.85 -32.55
CA MET A 1 12.56 24.97 -31.70
C MET A 1 13.15 25.05 -30.30
N SER A 2 12.34 24.89 -29.26
CA SER A 2 12.85 24.77 -27.89
C SER A 2 13.76 23.54 -27.81
N LYS A 3 14.90 23.66 -27.13
CA LYS A 3 15.89 22.58 -26.96
C LYS A 3 15.59 21.72 -25.74
N ILE A 4 14.77 22.23 -24.81
CA ILE A 4 14.32 21.50 -23.62
C ILE A 4 12.79 21.45 -23.64
N THR A 5 12.22 20.28 -23.90
CA THR A 5 10.77 20.08 -23.84
C THR A 5 10.38 19.56 -22.46
N LEU A 6 9.37 20.14 -21.82
CA LEU A 6 8.77 19.62 -20.59
C LEU A 6 7.28 19.35 -20.81
N THR A 7 6.88 18.09 -20.65
CA THR A 7 5.51 17.62 -20.88
C THR A 7 4.92 17.07 -19.59
N PRO A 8 3.78 17.57 -19.10
CA PRO A 8 3.09 16.94 -17.97
C PRO A 8 2.52 15.57 -18.39
N VAL A 9 2.76 14.55 -17.57
CA VAL A 9 2.31 13.16 -17.83
C VAL A 9 1.07 12.85 -17.01
N SER A 10 1.19 12.98 -15.69
CA SER A 10 0.12 12.85 -14.69
C SER A 10 0.43 13.77 -13.49
N SER A 11 -0.41 13.77 -12.46
CA SER A 11 -0.20 14.53 -11.23
C SER A 11 1.16 14.22 -10.60
N GLY A 12 2.06 15.21 -10.57
CA GLY A 12 3.42 15.06 -10.01
C GLY A 12 4.41 14.30 -10.91
N ILE A 13 4.03 13.96 -12.15
CA ILE A 13 4.88 13.24 -13.11
C ILE A 13 5.05 14.11 -14.36
N TYR A 14 6.30 14.33 -14.76
CA TYR A 14 6.66 15.09 -15.94
C TYR A 14 7.69 14.35 -16.80
N TRP A 15 7.67 14.60 -18.10
CA TRP A 15 8.66 14.15 -19.05
C TRP A 15 9.51 15.34 -19.49
N LEU A 16 10.82 15.28 -19.27
CA LEU A 16 11.76 16.28 -19.76
C LEU A 16 12.63 15.67 -20.86
N GLU A 17 12.73 16.33 -22.00
CA GLU A 17 13.49 15.85 -23.15
C GLU A 17 14.43 16.91 -23.70
N VAL A 18 15.68 16.50 -23.89
CA VAL A 18 16.72 17.26 -24.60
C VAL A 18 17.28 16.34 -25.70
N ALA A 19 16.61 16.32 -26.86
CA ALA A 19 16.93 15.41 -27.95
C ALA A 19 18.38 15.55 -28.46
N GLU A 20 18.91 16.78 -28.56
CA GLU A 20 20.30 17.04 -28.96
C GLU A 20 21.34 16.44 -28.00
N ALA A 21 20.96 16.20 -26.75
CA ALA A 21 21.82 15.64 -25.70
C ALA A 21 21.57 14.14 -25.45
N ASP A 22 20.65 13.51 -26.18
CA ASP A 22 20.15 12.16 -25.93
C ASP A 22 19.73 11.95 -24.46
N LEU A 23 18.97 12.88 -23.92
CA LEU A 23 18.50 12.85 -22.54
C LEU A 23 16.96 12.91 -22.48
N ARG A 24 16.38 11.91 -21.84
CA ARG A 24 14.94 11.80 -21.56
C ARG A 24 14.75 11.46 -20.08
N VAL A 25 14.22 12.40 -19.31
CA VAL A 25 14.12 12.32 -17.85
C VAL A 25 12.67 12.11 -17.43
N LEU A 26 12.42 11.02 -16.69
CA LEU A 26 11.21 10.84 -15.90
C LEU A 26 11.33 11.70 -14.63
N CYS A 27 10.58 12.80 -14.57
CA CYS A 27 10.58 13.72 -13.46
C CYS A 27 9.44 13.41 -12.49
N GLY A 28 9.79 12.85 -11.33
CA GLY A 28 8.84 12.22 -10.40
C GLY A 28 8.51 10.80 -10.84
N CYS A 29 8.63 9.84 -9.92
CA CYS A 29 8.41 8.43 -10.22
C CYS A 29 7.55 7.72 -9.14
N PRO A 30 6.30 8.16 -8.90
CA PRO A 30 5.37 7.41 -8.04
C PRO A 30 4.99 6.06 -8.69
N ALA A 31 4.15 5.29 -8.01
CA ALA A 31 3.63 4.02 -8.51
C ALA A 31 3.04 4.17 -9.92
N ASP A 32 3.17 3.12 -10.75
CA ASP A 32 2.65 3.07 -12.13
C ASP A 32 3.16 4.17 -13.09
N SER A 33 4.30 4.80 -12.80
CA SER A 33 4.89 5.82 -13.69
C SER A 33 5.12 5.29 -15.12
N VAL A 34 5.53 4.02 -15.28
CA VAL A 34 5.71 3.38 -16.59
C VAL A 34 4.39 3.28 -17.34
N LYS A 35 3.32 2.84 -16.68
CA LYS A 35 1.97 2.72 -17.28
C LYS A 35 1.46 4.08 -17.75
N HIS A 36 1.70 5.14 -16.99
CA HIS A 36 1.37 6.51 -17.39
C HIS A 36 2.16 6.98 -18.61
N LEU A 37 3.46 6.66 -18.69
CA LEU A 37 4.28 6.97 -19.86
C LEU A 37 3.84 6.21 -21.11
N MET A 38 3.47 4.93 -20.97
CA MET A 38 2.89 4.11 -22.05
C MET A 38 1.57 4.71 -22.56
N LYS A 39 0.66 5.11 -21.67
CA LYS A 39 -0.61 5.80 -22.06
C LYS A 39 -0.39 7.10 -22.82
N ARG A 40 0.74 7.77 -22.60
CA ARG A 40 1.13 8.99 -23.31
C ARG A 40 1.91 8.73 -24.59
N GLY A 41 2.23 7.48 -24.93
CA GLY A 41 3.07 7.13 -26.08
C GLY A 41 4.53 7.56 -25.93
N LEU A 42 5.00 7.79 -24.70
CA LEU A 42 6.40 8.13 -24.40
C LEU A 42 7.28 6.87 -24.25
N ILE A 43 6.64 5.78 -23.82
CA ILE A 43 7.14 4.40 -23.95
C ILE A 43 6.28 3.74 -25.01
N ASP A 44 6.89 3.28 -26.10
CA ASP A 44 6.22 2.60 -27.19
C ASP A 44 7.16 1.52 -27.78
N SER A 45 6.57 0.53 -28.42
CA SER A 45 7.30 -0.53 -29.11
C SER A 45 8.05 0.02 -30.33
N THR A 46 9.30 -0.40 -30.50
CA THR A 46 10.16 0.03 -31.60
C THR A 46 11.12 -1.07 -32.04
N GLU A 47 11.92 -0.80 -33.06
CA GLU A 47 12.92 -1.72 -33.59
C GLU A 47 14.23 -0.96 -33.79
N VAL A 48 15.30 -1.43 -33.15
CA VAL A 48 16.66 -0.90 -33.33
C VAL A 48 17.52 -2.05 -33.83
N GLY A 49 18.17 -1.88 -34.99
CA GLY A 49 19.05 -2.91 -35.55
C GLY A 49 18.38 -4.29 -35.74
N SER A 50 17.08 -4.31 -36.05
CA SER A 50 16.26 -5.52 -36.15
C SER A 50 16.01 -6.30 -34.87
N VAL A 51 16.20 -5.65 -33.72
CA VAL A 51 15.80 -6.16 -32.41
C VAL A 51 14.61 -5.34 -31.90
N HIS A 52 13.53 -6.02 -31.55
CA HIS A 52 12.38 -5.41 -30.90
C HIS A 52 12.75 -4.94 -29.49
N CYS A 53 12.42 -3.69 -29.19
CA CYS A 53 12.65 -3.07 -27.88
C CYS A 53 11.65 -1.92 -27.70
N GLU A 54 11.80 -1.16 -26.63
CA GLU A 54 10.96 0.01 -26.35
C GLU A 54 11.73 1.32 -26.39
N THR A 55 11.00 2.41 -26.63
CA THR A 55 11.44 3.75 -26.25
C THR A 55 11.26 3.96 -24.75
N GLY A 56 11.78 5.06 -24.21
CA GLY A 56 11.53 5.43 -22.84
C GLY A 56 12.52 6.45 -22.29
N PRO A 57 12.43 6.73 -20.98
CA PRO A 57 13.38 7.59 -20.29
C PRO A 57 14.74 6.90 -20.19
N ASN A 58 15.81 7.66 -20.01
CA ASN A 58 17.15 7.13 -19.68
C ASN A 58 17.73 7.78 -18.40
N ALA A 59 16.91 8.58 -17.72
CA ALA A 59 17.20 9.16 -16.42
C ALA A 59 15.90 9.35 -15.62
N ILE A 60 16.02 9.41 -14.30
CA ILE A 60 14.92 9.66 -13.36
C ILE A 60 15.33 10.79 -12.42
N LEU A 61 14.50 11.83 -12.32
CA LEU A 61 14.61 12.86 -11.29
C LEU A 61 13.69 12.50 -10.12
N LEU A 62 14.31 12.19 -8.98
CA LEU A 62 13.64 11.79 -7.75
C LEU A 62 13.12 13.00 -6.98
N SER A 63 11.95 12.84 -6.35
CA SER A 63 11.41 13.79 -5.38
C SER A 63 12.31 13.83 -4.14
N ASP A 64 12.64 15.03 -3.66
CA ASP A 64 13.26 15.25 -2.34
C ASP A 64 12.43 14.68 -1.20
N ARG A 65 11.10 14.65 -1.38
CA ARG A 65 10.16 14.11 -0.41
C ARG A 65 9.89 12.66 -0.74
N GLN A 66 10.09 11.76 0.22
CA GLN A 66 9.66 10.37 0.09
C GLN A 66 8.14 10.25 -0.02
N ILE A 67 7.40 11.08 0.74
CA ILE A 67 5.95 11.01 0.88
C ILE A 67 5.34 12.36 0.48
N GLN A 68 4.28 12.32 -0.32
CA GLN A 68 3.45 13.48 -0.63
C GLN A 68 1.98 13.11 -0.56
N ASN A 69 1.23 13.81 0.30
CA ASN A 69 -0.22 13.61 0.48
C ASN A 69 -0.57 12.13 0.77
N GLY A 70 0.23 11.49 1.63
CA GLY A 70 0.05 10.11 2.07
C GLY A 70 0.62 9.02 1.17
N SER A 71 1.08 9.33 -0.05
CA SER A 71 1.62 8.35 -1.00
C SER A 71 3.12 8.53 -1.24
N PHE A 72 3.83 7.45 -1.54
CA PHE A 72 5.25 7.53 -1.90
C PHE A 72 5.45 8.23 -3.25
N ALA A 73 6.47 9.06 -3.32
CA ALA A 73 6.82 9.84 -4.51
C ALA A 73 7.88 9.18 -5.39
N ASN A 74 8.62 8.20 -4.85
CA ASN A 74 9.72 7.52 -5.52
C ASN A 74 9.58 6.00 -5.37
N LEU A 75 9.23 5.32 -6.47
CA LEU A 75 9.17 3.87 -6.66
C LEU A 75 9.86 3.57 -8.01
N ALA A 76 11.19 3.55 -8.00
CA ALA A 76 12.00 3.58 -9.21
C ALA A 76 12.31 2.22 -9.85
N GLU A 77 11.89 1.10 -9.24
CA GLU A 77 12.21 -0.26 -9.72
C GLU A 77 11.70 -0.50 -11.14
N PHE A 78 10.40 -0.42 -11.39
CA PHE A 78 9.84 -0.69 -12.72
C PHE A 78 10.34 0.29 -13.80
N PRO A 79 10.45 1.61 -13.55
CA PRO A 79 11.14 2.52 -14.47
C PRO A 79 12.56 2.06 -14.82
N VAL A 80 13.32 1.56 -13.85
CA VAL A 80 14.69 1.06 -14.08
C VAL A 80 14.68 -0.27 -14.82
N LEU A 81 13.82 -1.23 -14.45
CA LEU A 81 13.68 -2.50 -15.15
C LEU A 81 13.27 -2.29 -16.62
N GLN A 82 12.41 -1.31 -16.89
CA GLN A 82 12.05 -0.91 -18.25
C GLN A 82 13.27 -0.45 -19.05
N MET A 83 14.13 0.39 -18.47
CA MET A 83 15.38 0.85 -19.10
C MET A 83 16.38 -0.30 -19.33
N LEU A 84 16.60 -1.13 -18.32
CA LEU A 84 17.61 -2.21 -18.39
C LEU A 84 17.19 -3.31 -19.36
N TYR A 85 15.94 -3.76 -19.29
CA TYR A 85 15.47 -4.96 -19.98
C TYR A 85 14.59 -4.66 -21.21
N ARG A 86 13.58 -3.79 -21.12
CA ARG A 86 12.65 -3.53 -22.24
C ARG A 86 13.23 -2.59 -23.30
N GLN A 87 14.05 -1.60 -22.91
CA GLN A 87 14.88 -0.84 -23.86
C GLN A 87 16.17 -1.59 -24.25
N GLY A 88 16.55 -2.62 -23.48
CA GLY A 88 17.72 -3.45 -23.73
C GLY A 88 19.07 -2.76 -23.46
N MET A 89 19.13 -1.85 -22.47
CA MET A 89 20.38 -1.19 -22.09
C MET A 89 21.38 -2.12 -21.37
N LEU A 90 20.89 -3.20 -20.74
CA LEU A 90 21.73 -4.18 -20.03
C LEU A 90 21.93 -5.48 -20.84
N LEU A 91 21.06 -5.76 -21.81
CA LEU A 91 21.04 -7.05 -22.52
C LEU A 91 22.32 -7.25 -23.37
N PRO A 92 23.08 -8.34 -23.17
CA PRO A 92 24.29 -8.60 -23.95
C PRO A 92 24.00 -8.69 -25.45
N GLY A 93 24.80 -7.98 -26.27
CA GLY A 93 24.67 -7.98 -27.73
C GLY A 93 23.47 -7.16 -28.27
N HIS A 94 22.66 -6.57 -27.39
CA HIS A 94 21.56 -5.70 -27.79
C HIS A 94 22.09 -4.35 -28.32
N PRO A 95 21.54 -3.78 -29.40
CA PRO A 95 22.06 -2.54 -30.00
C PRO A 95 21.98 -1.31 -29.09
N ASN A 96 21.05 -1.29 -28.14
CA ASN A 96 20.96 -0.22 -27.14
C ASN A 96 21.92 -0.41 -25.95
N ASN A 97 22.57 -1.57 -25.82
CA ASN A 97 23.62 -1.79 -24.84
C ASN A 97 24.93 -1.15 -25.32
N THR A 98 25.01 0.17 -25.14
CA THR A 98 26.17 1.00 -25.52
C THR A 98 27.20 1.14 -24.39
N GLY A 99 26.96 0.49 -23.24
CA GLY A 99 27.67 0.71 -21.98
C GLY A 99 27.19 1.93 -21.19
N ALA A 100 26.24 2.71 -21.72
CA ALA A 100 25.60 3.79 -20.98
C ALA A 100 24.62 3.24 -19.93
N LYS A 101 24.69 3.77 -18.70
CA LYS A 101 23.81 3.39 -17.60
C LYS A 101 22.61 4.35 -17.50
N PRO A 102 21.44 3.86 -17.05
CA PRO A 102 20.38 4.73 -16.56
C PRO A 102 20.86 5.63 -15.42
N ILE A 103 20.33 6.85 -15.33
CA ILE A 103 20.77 7.85 -14.34
C ILE A 103 19.70 8.10 -13.28
N LEU A 104 20.05 8.02 -12.00
CA LEU A 104 19.23 8.52 -10.89
C LEU A 104 19.72 9.90 -10.45
N ILE A 105 18.84 10.90 -10.50
CA ILE A 105 19.12 12.31 -10.20
C ILE A 105 18.36 12.70 -8.93
N GLY A 106 19.04 13.24 -7.93
CA GLY A 106 18.38 13.70 -6.71
C GLY A 106 19.35 14.00 -5.56
N ARG A 107 18.82 14.18 -4.35
CA ARG A 107 19.65 14.27 -3.13
C ARG A 107 20.33 12.94 -2.82
N ASP A 108 21.49 13.01 -2.17
CA ASP A 108 22.32 11.83 -1.82
C ASP A 108 21.50 10.74 -1.11
N GLU A 109 20.84 11.12 -0.02
CA GLU A 109 20.01 10.21 0.80
C GLU A 109 18.89 9.53 -0.01
N VAL A 110 18.23 10.27 -0.90
CA VAL A 110 17.12 9.76 -1.72
C VAL A 110 17.61 8.84 -2.82
N VAL A 111 18.72 9.20 -3.48
CA VAL A 111 19.34 8.37 -4.52
C VAL A 111 19.81 7.06 -3.93
N ARG A 112 20.52 7.08 -2.79
CA ARG A 112 20.98 5.86 -2.12
C ARG A 112 19.82 4.96 -1.69
N ALA A 113 18.79 5.52 -1.05
CA ALA A 113 17.61 4.75 -0.66
C ALA A 113 16.94 4.05 -1.86
N GLN A 114 16.84 4.72 -3.01
CA GLN A 114 16.31 4.10 -4.23
C GLN A 114 17.27 3.08 -4.85
N MET A 115 18.58 3.27 -4.74
CA MET A 115 19.57 2.28 -5.19
C MET A 115 19.49 0.99 -4.36
N ASP A 116 19.34 1.10 -3.04
CA ASP A 116 19.16 -0.04 -2.13
C ASP A 116 17.79 -0.70 -2.34
N TYR A 117 16.75 0.10 -2.57
CA TYR A 117 15.41 -0.38 -2.92
C TYR A 117 15.41 -1.24 -4.19
N ILE A 118 16.04 -0.75 -5.27
CA ILE A 118 16.16 -1.47 -6.53
C ILE A 118 17.04 -2.72 -6.37
N TYR A 119 18.11 -2.64 -5.57
CA TYR A 119 18.95 -3.80 -5.28
C TYR A 119 18.13 -4.95 -4.66
N ARG A 120 17.34 -4.62 -3.63
CA ARG A 120 16.45 -5.59 -2.97
C ARG A 120 15.29 -6.02 -3.87
N GLY A 121 14.82 -5.15 -4.75
CA GLY A 121 13.84 -5.48 -5.78
C GLY A 121 14.35 -6.52 -6.79
N ASN A 122 15.59 -6.39 -7.24
CA ASN A 122 16.20 -7.30 -8.21
C ASN A 122 16.62 -8.64 -7.60
N TYR A 123 17.04 -8.64 -6.33
CA TYR A 123 17.78 -9.77 -5.75
C TYR A 123 17.27 -10.25 -4.40
N GLY A 124 16.40 -9.53 -3.70
CA GLY A 124 15.89 -9.94 -2.39
C GLY A 124 17.00 -10.17 -1.35
N LEU A 125 17.09 -11.39 -0.81
CA LEU A 125 18.19 -11.84 0.04
C LEU A 125 19.42 -12.19 -0.82
N THR A 126 20.57 -11.60 -0.52
CA THR A 126 21.73 -11.58 -1.44
C THR A 126 22.92 -12.40 -0.97
N SER A 127 22.79 -13.11 0.15
CA SER A 127 23.83 -13.99 0.67
C SER A 127 23.26 -15.25 1.32
N VAL A 128 24.09 -16.29 1.41
CA VAL A 128 23.73 -17.53 2.12
C VAL A 128 23.44 -17.24 3.59
N GLU A 129 24.18 -16.31 4.21
CA GLU A 129 23.96 -15.87 5.59
C GLU A 129 22.56 -15.28 5.79
N GLU A 130 22.13 -14.37 4.89
CA GLU A 130 20.78 -13.81 4.95
C GLU A 130 19.70 -14.89 4.81
N ILE A 131 19.92 -15.94 4.00
CA ILE A 131 18.97 -17.06 3.85
C ILE A 131 18.99 -17.97 5.09
N LEU A 132 20.17 -18.26 5.65
CA LEU A 132 20.32 -19.06 6.88
C LEU A 132 19.60 -18.43 8.07
N ASP A 133 19.66 -17.10 8.20
CA ASP A 133 19.00 -16.34 9.26
C ASP A 133 17.46 -16.49 9.24
N THR A 134 16.89 -16.98 8.14
CA THR A 134 15.46 -17.28 8.01
C THR A 134 15.06 -18.61 8.65
N GLY A 135 16.04 -19.43 9.05
CA GLY A 135 15.84 -20.73 9.69
C GLY A 135 15.90 -21.94 8.75
N LEU A 136 16.28 -21.75 7.48
CA LEU A 136 16.53 -22.83 6.53
C LEU A 136 17.87 -23.56 6.83
N SER A 137 18.00 -24.80 6.34
CA SER A 137 19.27 -25.52 6.45
C SER A 137 20.34 -24.92 5.53
N GLU A 138 21.61 -25.20 5.82
CA GLU A 138 22.75 -24.82 4.98
C GLU A 138 22.61 -25.35 3.55
N GLU A 139 22.22 -26.61 3.39
CA GLU A 139 21.97 -27.24 2.10
C GLU A 139 20.88 -26.49 1.29
N GLN A 140 19.76 -26.15 1.94
CA GLN A 140 18.69 -25.39 1.30
C GLN A 140 19.15 -23.97 0.92
N ALA A 141 19.90 -23.31 1.81
CA ALA A 141 20.38 -21.95 1.57
C ALA A 141 21.39 -21.88 0.42
N GLU A 142 22.29 -22.86 0.31
CA GLU A 142 23.24 -22.99 -0.80
C GLU A 142 22.53 -23.29 -2.12
N GLU A 143 21.56 -24.21 -2.13
CA GLU A 143 20.77 -24.54 -3.32
C GLU A 143 19.97 -23.33 -3.81
N MET A 144 19.33 -22.59 -2.90
CA MET A 144 18.63 -21.35 -3.25
C MET A 144 19.60 -20.29 -3.79
N MET A 145 20.79 -20.13 -3.20
CA MET A 145 21.78 -19.17 -3.70
C MET A 145 22.27 -19.52 -5.11
N ARG A 146 22.46 -20.82 -5.41
CA ARG A 146 22.82 -21.27 -6.77
C ARG A 146 21.76 -20.88 -7.79
N LEU A 147 20.48 -21.09 -7.46
CA LEU A 147 19.36 -20.68 -8.30
C LEU A 147 19.31 -19.16 -8.49
N LYS A 148 19.46 -18.40 -7.41
CA LYS A 148 19.49 -16.93 -7.48
C LYS A 148 20.63 -16.42 -8.36
N LEU A 149 21.83 -16.99 -8.23
CA LEU A 149 22.95 -16.67 -9.10
C LEU A 149 22.64 -17.00 -10.55
N ARG A 150 21.87 -18.06 -10.84
CA ARG A 150 21.46 -18.38 -12.22
C ARG A 150 20.57 -17.30 -12.81
N PHE A 151 19.57 -16.83 -12.06
CA PHE A 151 18.74 -15.69 -12.46
C PHE A 151 19.55 -14.39 -12.61
N ALA A 152 20.57 -14.20 -11.77
CA ALA A 152 21.48 -13.06 -11.82
C ALA A 152 22.64 -13.21 -12.83
N PHE A 153 22.55 -14.13 -13.80
CA PHE A 153 23.59 -14.37 -14.81
C PHE A 153 24.99 -14.68 -14.24
N GLY A 154 25.03 -15.32 -13.07
CA GLY A 154 26.21 -15.78 -12.36
C GLY A 154 26.75 -14.83 -11.29
N THR A 155 26.25 -13.60 -11.18
CA THR A 155 26.75 -12.63 -10.20
C THR A 155 25.67 -11.64 -9.77
N ILE A 156 25.54 -11.44 -8.46
CA ILE A 156 24.73 -10.34 -7.91
C ILE A 156 25.56 -9.06 -8.00
N HIS A 157 25.04 -8.08 -8.75
CA HIS A 157 25.73 -6.82 -8.99
C HIS A 157 25.29 -5.75 -8.00
N PRO A 158 26.22 -4.98 -7.41
CA PRO A 158 25.85 -3.76 -6.71
C PRO A 158 25.15 -2.79 -7.67
N THR A 159 24.23 -1.98 -7.18
CA THR A 159 23.40 -1.12 -8.05
C THR A 159 24.24 -0.12 -8.86
N GLU A 160 25.41 0.27 -8.38
CA GLU A 160 26.39 1.12 -9.09
C GLU A 160 26.91 0.49 -10.39
N ASP A 161 26.89 -0.84 -10.51
CA ASP A 161 27.25 -1.53 -11.75
C ASP A 161 26.17 -1.36 -12.81
N LEU A 162 24.92 -1.14 -12.40
CA LEU A 162 23.76 -1.05 -13.29
C LEU A 162 23.31 0.40 -13.53
N LEU A 163 23.44 1.28 -12.53
CA LEU A 163 22.93 2.65 -12.53
C LEU A 163 24.03 3.67 -12.26
N GLU A 164 23.78 4.88 -12.71
CA GLU A 164 24.63 6.03 -12.44
C GLU A 164 23.95 7.04 -11.51
N ALA A 165 24.59 7.35 -10.38
CA ALA A 165 24.11 8.36 -9.45
C ALA A 165 24.52 9.78 -9.88
N ARG A 166 23.58 10.71 -9.84
CA ARG A 166 23.80 12.16 -10.02
C ARG A 166 23.25 12.92 -8.83
N ILE A 167 24.14 13.16 -7.87
CA ILE A 167 23.79 13.83 -6.62
C ILE A 167 23.70 15.34 -6.82
N VAL A 168 22.51 15.91 -6.62
CA VAL A 168 22.24 17.35 -6.74
C VAL A 168 22.18 17.97 -5.34
N GLY A 169 23.30 18.54 -4.91
CA GLY A 169 23.42 19.30 -3.67
C GLY A 169 23.02 20.78 -3.85
N ASN A 170 23.90 21.68 -3.42
CA ASN A 170 23.68 23.13 -3.54
C ASN A 170 24.20 23.73 -4.86
N ALA A 171 25.11 23.04 -5.53
CA ALA A 171 25.70 23.49 -6.79
C ALA A 171 25.03 22.79 -7.98
N PRO A 172 24.97 23.44 -9.16
CA PRO A 172 24.56 22.77 -10.39
C PRO A 172 25.48 21.59 -10.72
N VAL A 173 24.90 20.52 -11.25
CA VAL A 173 25.62 19.30 -11.65
C VAL A 173 25.28 18.96 -13.09
N GLU A 174 26.27 18.52 -13.86
CA GLU A 174 26.04 18.01 -15.22
C GLU A 174 25.41 16.62 -15.17
N VAL A 175 24.29 16.45 -15.89
CA VAL A 175 23.60 15.17 -16.03
C VAL A 175 24.23 14.39 -17.18
N ARG A 176 24.17 14.96 -18.41
CA ARG A 176 24.67 14.34 -19.63
C ARG A 176 24.85 15.39 -20.74
N ASN A 177 25.94 15.28 -21.51
CA ASN A 177 26.17 16.02 -22.75
C ASN A 177 25.90 17.54 -22.65
N GLY A 178 26.34 18.18 -21.55
CA GLY A 178 26.17 19.61 -21.31
C GLY A 178 24.81 20.04 -20.74
N VAL A 179 23.89 19.12 -20.46
CA VAL A 179 22.67 19.41 -19.68
C VAL A 179 23.04 19.45 -18.20
N THR A 180 22.75 20.57 -17.53
CA THR A 180 22.99 20.73 -16.09
C THR A 180 21.68 20.86 -15.33
N VAL A 181 21.63 20.33 -14.11
CA VAL A 181 20.50 20.47 -13.18
C VAL A 181 20.94 21.17 -11.91
N ALA A 182 20.13 22.09 -11.41
CA ALA A 182 20.35 22.79 -10.14
C ALA A 182 19.11 22.67 -9.25
N ARG A 183 19.32 22.28 -8.00
CA ARG A 183 18.24 22.26 -6.99
C ARG A 183 18.02 23.66 -6.46
N GLN A 184 16.84 24.22 -6.70
CA GLN A 184 16.48 25.58 -6.29
C GLN A 184 15.89 25.60 -4.87
N ARG A 185 14.96 24.67 -4.62
CA ARG A 185 14.26 24.45 -3.33
C ARG A 185 13.78 22.99 -3.27
N THR A 186 13.15 22.61 -2.17
CA THR A 186 12.51 21.29 -2.04
C THR A 186 11.57 21.01 -3.21
N ASN A 187 11.84 19.91 -3.92
CA ASN A 187 11.11 19.44 -5.11
C ASN A 187 11.12 20.41 -6.30
N ARG A 188 12.00 21.42 -6.33
CA ARG A 188 12.09 22.39 -7.43
C ARG A 188 13.48 22.38 -8.04
N TYR A 189 13.58 21.95 -9.29
CA TYR A 189 14.82 21.73 -10.02
C TYR A 189 14.82 22.52 -11.32
N GLU A 190 15.93 23.19 -11.63
CA GLU A 190 16.11 23.93 -12.88
C GLU A 190 17.10 23.18 -13.78
N PHE A 191 16.65 22.78 -14.96
CA PHE A 191 17.48 22.22 -16.01
C PHE A 191 17.93 23.32 -16.96
N THR A 192 19.21 23.31 -17.33
CA THR A 192 19.80 24.26 -18.28
C THR A 192 20.52 23.52 -19.40
N TYR A 193 20.32 23.98 -20.64
CA TYR A 193 21.03 23.48 -21.82
C TYR A 193 21.19 24.59 -22.86
N GLN A 194 22.44 24.88 -23.25
CA GLN A 194 22.78 25.89 -24.27
C GLN A 194 22.05 27.25 -24.10
N GLY A 195 21.92 27.72 -22.85
CA GLY A 195 21.28 28.98 -22.49
C GLY A 195 19.76 28.94 -22.31
N GLU A 196 19.11 27.80 -22.59
CA GLU A 196 17.70 27.58 -22.28
C GLU A 196 17.55 26.98 -20.88
N GLN A 197 16.47 27.37 -20.18
CA GLN A 197 16.20 26.97 -18.80
C GLN A 197 14.75 26.52 -18.66
N VAL A 198 14.54 25.43 -17.94
CA VAL A 198 13.22 24.91 -17.60
C VAL A 198 13.18 24.51 -16.13
N LEU A 199 12.13 24.94 -15.43
CA LEU A 199 11.88 24.57 -14.05
C LEU A 199 10.91 23.38 -13.98
N VAL A 200 11.31 22.36 -13.23
CA VAL A 200 10.49 21.22 -12.85
C VAL A 200 10.08 21.37 -11.38
N ASP A 201 8.78 21.31 -11.10
CA ASP A 201 8.22 21.36 -9.74
C ASP A 201 7.47 20.06 -9.44
N LEU A 202 8.03 19.24 -8.56
CA LEU A 202 7.48 17.95 -8.16
C LEU A 202 6.55 18.05 -6.93
N ASN A 203 6.27 19.25 -6.42
CA ASN A 203 5.38 19.40 -5.27
C ASN A 203 3.93 19.14 -5.65
N LEU A 204 3.27 18.22 -4.93
CA LEU A 204 1.82 18.07 -5.02
C LEU A 204 1.12 19.17 -4.19
N PRO A 205 0.15 19.91 -4.77
CA PRO A 205 -0.77 20.75 -4.00
C PRO A 205 -1.53 19.96 -2.94
N LEU A 206 -2.01 20.64 -1.90
CA LEU A 206 -2.90 20.03 -0.90
C LEU A 206 -4.13 19.41 -1.60
N ASN A 207 -4.51 18.20 -1.21
CA ASN A 207 -5.62 17.41 -1.78
C ASN A 207 -5.42 16.92 -3.23
N ARG A 208 -4.21 17.01 -3.78
CA ARG A 208 -3.88 16.38 -5.08
C ARG A 208 -3.14 15.07 -4.83
N HIS A 209 -3.62 13.97 -5.41
CA HIS A 209 -3.00 12.65 -5.27
C HIS A 209 -2.38 12.22 -6.61
N TYR A 210 -1.47 11.24 -6.56
CA TYR A 210 -1.06 10.52 -7.77
C TYR A 210 -2.26 9.78 -8.34
N GLU A 211 -2.39 9.77 -9.67
CA GLU A 211 -3.54 9.17 -10.36
C GLU A 211 -3.26 7.70 -10.66
N THR A 212 -4.30 6.88 -10.64
CA THR A 212 -4.25 5.51 -11.16
C THR A 212 -4.23 5.55 -12.69
N PRO A 213 -3.50 4.66 -13.38
CA PRO A 213 -3.51 4.65 -14.83
C PRO A 213 -4.82 4.08 -15.37
N TYR A 214 -5.52 3.21 -14.65
CA TYR A 214 -6.76 2.54 -15.09
C TYR A 214 -7.99 3.01 -14.31
N ASP A 215 -9.17 2.76 -14.90
CA ASP A 215 -10.48 2.98 -14.30
C ASP A 215 -11.12 1.62 -13.98
N LEU A 216 -11.75 1.52 -12.80
CA LEU A 216 -12.40 0.29 -12.33
C LEU A 216 -13.92 0.46 -12.22
N GLY A 217 -14.66 -0.60 -12.55
CA GLY A 217 -16.08 -0.71 -12.25
C GLY A 217 -16.32 -0.80 -10.74
N PHE A 218 -17.44 -0.25 -10.27
CA PHE A 218 -17.82 -0.36 -8.87
C PHE A 218 -18.64 -1.65 -8.62
N HIS A 219 -18.21 -2.43 -7.63
CA HIS A 219 -18.84 -3.68 -7.20
C HIS A 219 -19.05 -3.66 -5.69
N SER A 220 -20.01 -4.45 -5.20
CA SER A 220 -20.16 -4.70 -3.76
C SER A 220 -19.63 -6.10 -3.46
N LEU A 221 -18.65 -6.19 -2.56
CA LEU A 221 -18.09 -7.48 -2.15
C LEU A 221 -19.00 -8.21 -1.15
N PRO A 222 -19.61 -9.36 -1.51
CA PRO A 222 -20.29 -10.23 -0.56
C PRO A 222 -19.33 -10.82 0.48
N ARG A 223 -19.85 -11.07 1.69
CA ARG A 223 -19.12 -11.72 2.78
C ARG A 223 -19.46 -13.20 2.82
N ASP A 224 -18.89 -13.98 1.91
CA ASP A 224 -19.11 -15.44 1.84
C ASP A 224 -18.29 -16.22 2.89
N TYR A 225 -18.54 -17.54 2.98
CA TYR A 225 -17.77 -18.42 3.85
C TYR A 225 -16.39 -18.73 3.28
N PHE A 226 -16.28 -19.03 1.99
CA PHE A 226 -15.02 -19.20 1.28
C PHE A 226 -15.19 -18.81 -0.19
N SER A 227 -14.64 -17.67 -0.59
CA SER A 227 -14.68 -17.20 -1.98
C SER A 227 -13.42 -16.46 -2.36
N ILE A 228 -13.14 -16.44 -3.66
CA ILE A 228 -12.00 -15.73 -4.26
C ILE A 228 -12.54 -14.64 -5.17
N VAL A 229 -12.06 -13.43 -4.97
CA VAL A 229 -12.37 -12.26 -5.79
C VAL A 229 -11.14 -11.92 -6.62
N HIS A 230 -11.35 -11.73 -7.91
CA HIS A 230 -10.29 -11.41 -8.85
C HIS A 230 -10.12 -9.90 -8.92
N THR A 231 -9.03 -9.40 -8.35
CA THR A 231 -8.76 -7.96 -8.20
C THR A 231 -7.75 -7.42 -9.21
N GLY A 232 -7.08 -8.30 -9.94
CA GLY A 232 -6.19 -7.95 -11.04
C GLY A 232 -5.66 -9.19 -11.74
N GLU A 233 -5.48 -9.06 -13.06
CA GLU A 233 -4.95 -10.09 -13.96
C GLU A 233 -3.83 -9.55 -14.85
N GLY A 234 -3.52 -8.25 -14.73
CA GLY A 234 -2.45 -7.61 -15.50
C GLY A 234 -1.08 -7.94 -14.92
N ASP A 235 -0.03 -7.71 -15.71
CA ASP A 235 1.33 -7.59 -15.20
C ASP A 235 1.63 -6.14 -14.78
N GLY A 236 2.87 -5.88 -14.35
CA GLY A 236 3.30 -4.51 -14.03
C GLY A 236 3.41 -3.55 -15.24
N TRP A 237 3.07 -4.00 -16.44
CA TRP A 237 3.08 -3.22 -17.69
C TRP A 237 1.66 -2.94 -18.22
N ASP A 238 0.66 -3.69 -17.80
CA ASP A 238 -0.74 -3.52 -18.24
C ASP A 238 -1.32 -2.17 -17.80
N ILE A 239 -1.63 -1.32 -18.78
CA ILE A 239 -2.17 0.03 -18.59
C ILE A 239 -3.68 0.08 -18.26
N ASN A 240 -4.39 -1.04 -18.40
CA ASN A 240 -5.84 -1.13 -18.31
C ASN A 240 -6.32 -1.95 -17.10
N ARG A 241 -5.47 -2.82 -16.55
CA ARG A 241 -5.83 -3.69 -15.42
C ARG A 241 -4.85 -3.52 -14.25
N PRO A 242 -5.32 -3.68 -13.00
CA PRO A 242 -4.43 -3.85 -11.86
C PRO A 242 -3.54 -5.09 -12.04
N CYS A 243 -2.38 -5.07 -11.38
CA CYS A 243 -1.46 -6.21 -11.35
C CYS A 243 -2.13 -7.45 -10.73
N MET A 244 -1.61 -8.63 -11.07
CA MET A 244 -2.10 -9.91 -10.57
C MET A 244 -2.22 -9.89 -9.04
N ALA A 245 -3.45 -10.06 -8.55
CA ALA A 245 -3.75 -10.16 -7.13
C ALA A 245 -5.12 -10.84 -6.94
N SER A 246 -5.42 -11.21 -5.70
CA SER A 246 -6.74 -11.74 -5.34
C SER A 246 -7.16 -11.28 -3.94
N ILE A 247 -8.47 -11.28 -3.68
CA ILE A 247 -9.00 -11.23 -2.32
C ILE A 247 -9.59 -12.59 -1.98
N LEU A 248 -9.18 -13.16 -0.86
CA LEU A 248 -9.78 -14.35 -0.27
C LEU A 248 -10.74 -13.91 0.83
N VAL A 249 -12.01 -14.25 0.69
CA VAL A 249 -13.00 -14.07 1.77
C VAL A 249 -13.13 -15.41 2.50
N PHE A 250 -12.90 -15.40 3.81
CA PHE A 250 -13.10 -16.58 4.66
C PHE A 250 -13.85 -16.23 5.94
N GLN A 251 -14.98 -16.90 6.18
CA GLN A 251 -15.90 -16.61 7.29
C GLN A 251 -16.23 -15.11 7.38
N GLY A 252 -16.48 -14.48 6.23
CA GLY A 252 -16.74 -13.05 6.11
C GLY A 252 -15.55 -12.10 6.30
N ARG A 253 -14.37 -12.59 6.72
CA ARG A 253 -13.13 -11.79 6.82
C ARG A 253 -12.46 -11.67 5.44
N ILE A 254 -11.80 -10.54 5.19
CA ILE A 254 -11.11 -10.24 3.93
C ILE A 254 -9.61 -10.42 4.12
N TYR A 255 -9.00 -11.24 3.28
CA TYR A 255 -7.56 -11.38 3.18
C TYR A 255 -7.12 -10.98 1.77
N LEU A 256 -6.07 -10.17 1.67
CA LEU A 256 -5.43 -9.90 0.39
C LEU A 256 -4.46 -11.04 0.07
N ILE A 257 -4.30 -11.37 -1.21
CA ILE A 257 -3.19 -12.16 -1.73
C ILE A 257 -2.46 -11.23 -2.69
N ASP A 258 -1.30 -10.79 -2.23
CA ASP A 258 -0.51 -9.69 -2.78
C ASP A 258 -1.20 -8.32 -2.76
N ALA A 259 -0.38 -7.27 -2.83
CA ALA A 259 -0.84 -5.88 -2.84
C ALA A 259 0.02 -5.07 -3.82
N GLY A 260 -0.41 -5.03 -5.07
CA GLY A 260 0.21 -4.21 -6.10
C GLY A 260 -0.09 -2.70 -5.97
N PRO A 261 0.36 -1.90 -6.96
CA PRO A 261 0.13 -0.47 -7.02
C PRO A 261 -1.35 -0.11 -6.83
N ASN A 262 -1.61 0.99 -6.12
CA ASN A 262 -2.95 1.58 -6.01
C ASN A 262 -4.02 0.65 -5.41
N ILE A 263 -3.66 -0.25 -4.50
CA ILE A 263 -4.58 -1.20 -3.85
C ILE A 263 -5.80 -0.52 -3.18
N ASP A 264 -5.67 0.70 -2.67
CA ASP A 264 -6.80 1.47 -2.13
C ASP A 264 -7.84 1.82 -3.19
N HIS A 265 -7.43 2.06 -4.44
CA HIS A 265 -8.36 2.27 -5.54
C HIS A 265 -9.17 1.00 -5.82
N SER A 266 -8.49 -0.16 -5.87
CA SER A 266 -9.13 -1.47 -6.05
C SER A 266 -10.10 -1.80 -4.91
N LEU A 267 -9.70 -1.59 -3.65
CA LEU A 267 -10.57 -1.85 -2.49
C LEU A 267 -11.81 -0.94 -2.49
N ASN A 268 -11.63 0.36 -2.73
CA ASN A 268 -12.75 1.29 -2.82
C ASN A 268 -13.69 0.94 -3.99
N ALA A 269 -13.16 0.49 -5.12
CA ALA A 269 -13.97 0.03 -6.25
C ALA A 269 -14.84 -1.19 -5.88
N LEU A 270 -14.38 -2.05 -4.97
CA LEU A 270 -15.11 -3.23 -4.46
C LEU A 270 -16.02 -2.93 -3.26
N GLY A 271 -16.13 -1.67 -2.84
CA GLY A 271 -16.92 -1.30 -1.65
C GLY A 271 -16.29 -1.77 -0.35
N VAL A 272 -14.95 -1.88 -0.32
CA VAL A 272 -14.16 -2.30 0.84
C VAL A 272 -13.32 -1.12 1.31
N ASP A 273 -13.52 -0.69 2.56
CA ASP A 273 -12.59 0.19 3.27
C ASP A 273 -11.34 -0.61 3.67
N ILE A 274 -10.18 0.01 3.59
CA ILE A 274 -8.91 -0.65 3.91
C ILE A 274 -8.86 -1.19 5.35
N ASN A 275 -9.61 -0.59 6.28
CA ASN A 275 -9.68 -1.06 7.65
C ASN A 275 -10.63 -2.27 7.83
N GLU A 276 -11.30 -2.74 6.77
CA GLU A 276 -12.06 -4.00 6.77
C GLU A 276 -11.19 -5.22 6.42
N VAL A 277 -9.94 -4.99 6.00
CA VAL A 277 -8.97 -6.04 5.68
C VAL A 277 -8.44 -6.65 6.97
N GLU A 278 -8.47 -7.99 7.08
CA GLU A 278 -7.97 -8.73 8.25
C GLU A 278 -6.46 -8.99 8.13
N GLY A 279 -5.98 -9.26 6.92
CA GLY A 279 -4.57 -9.53 6.68
C GLY A 279 -4.20 -9.68 5.20
N ILE A 280 -2.93 -9.94 4.97
CA ILE A 280 -2.35 -10.16 3.64
C ILE A 280 -1.52 -11.46 3.66
N PHE A 281 -1.73 -12.30 2.65
CA PHE A 281 -0.81 -13.35 2.24
C PHE A 281 0.09 -12.77 1.15
N HIS A 282 1.40 -12.78 1.36
CA HIS A 282 2.33 -12.10 0.45
C HIS A 282 3.29 -13.10 -0.20
N THR A 283 3.27 -13.16 -1.53
CA THR A 283 4.02 -14.13 -2.33
C THR A 283 5.48 -13.76 -2.44
N HIS A 284 5.81 -12.52 -2.80
CA HIS A 284 7.18 -12.05 -3.03
C HIS A 284 7.30 -10.52 -3.13
N ALA A 285 8.50 -10.02 -3.42
CA ALA A 285 8.85 -8.62 -3.21
C ALA A 285 8.81 -7.69 -4.44
N HIS A 286 8.45 -8.12 -5.66
CA HIS A 286 8.41 -7.21 -6.83
C HIS A 286 7.31 -6.15 -6.72
N ASP A 287 7.51 -4.94 -7.28
CA ASP A 287 6.60 -3.79 -7.05
C ASP A 287 5.14 -4.04 -7.44
N ASP A 288 4.89 -4.87 -8.45
CA ASP A 288 3.56 -5.29 -8.89
C ASP A 288 2.81 -6.14 -7.86
N HIS A 289 3.50 -6.70 -6.87
CA HIS A 289 2.95 -7.47 -5.74
C HIS A 289 3.18 -6.81 -4.37
N PHE A 290 4.19 -5.93 -4.28
CA PHE A 290 4.71 -5.32 -3.04
C PHE A 290 4.24 -3.87 -2.81
N SER A 291 4.14 -3.06 -3.87
CA SER A 291 4.10 -1.60 -3.70
C SER A 291 2.85 -1.11 -2.96
N GLY A 292 1.76 -1.87 -2.96
CA GLY A 292 0.55 -1.62 -2.19
C GLY A 292 0.75 -1.73 -0.68
N LEU A 293 1.81 -2.39 -0.18
CA LEU A 293 2.17 -2.36 1.25
C LEU A 293 2.32 -0.92 1.74
N THR A 294 2.80 -0.02 0.88
CA THR A 294 2.93 1.42 1.19
C THR A 294 1.60 2.11 1.49
N THR A 295 0.50 1.57 0.98
CA THR A 295 -0.86 1.98 1.30
C THR A 295 -1.37 1.24 2.55
N LEU A 296 -1.06 -0.04 2.70
CA LEU A 296 -1.48 -0.87 3.84
C LEU A 296 -0.90 -0.40 5.19
N ILE A 297 0.32 0.15 5.22
CA ILE A 297 0.88 0.74 6.46
C ILE A 297 0.09 1.97 6.97
N ARG A 298 -0.91 2.42 6.22
CA ARG A 298 -1.81 3.54 6.55
C ARG A 298 -3.14 3.08 7.13
N THR A 299 -3.28 1.81 7.51
CA THR A 299 -4.43 1.35 8.29
C THR A 299 -4.38 1.88 9.73
N ASP A 300 -5.53 1.85 10.39
CA ASP A 300 -5.68 2.30 11.77
C ASP A 300 -5.42 1.20 12.83
N HIS A 301 -5.06 0.01 12.35
CA HIS A 301 -4.60 -1.14 13.10
C HIS A 301 -3.53 -1.88 12.28
N ARG A 302 -2.68 -2.67 12.94
CA ARG A 302 -1.71 -3.50 12.23
C ARG A 302 -2.44 -4.66 11.54
N LEU A 303 -2.29 -4.76 10.22
CA LEU A 303 -2.80 -5.90 9.47
C LEU A 303 -1.97 -7.14 9.78
N LYS A 304 -2.61 -8.31 9.79
CA LYS A 304 -1.89 -9.58 9.89
C LYS A 304 -1.13 -9.84 8.59
N TYR A 305 0.17 -10.04 8.69
CA TYR A 305 1.04 -10.32 7.56
C TYR A 305 1.45 -11.78 7.61
N TYR A 306 1.01 -12.54 6.60
CA TYR A 306 1.25 -13.97 6.46
C TYR A 306 2.19 -14.23 5.28
N SER A 307 3.34 -14.79 5.58
CA SER A 307 4.24 -15.33 4.56
C SER A 307 5.24 -16.27 5.24
N THR A 308 6.09 -16.94 4.48
CA THR A 308 7.24 -17.60 5.09
C THR A 308 8.24 -16.55 5.59
N ARG A 309 9.01 -16.89 6.63
CA ARG A 309 10.06 -16.02 7.14
C ARG A 309 11.01 -15.56 6.03
N LEU A 310 11.34 -16.47 5.12
CA LEU A 310 12.15 -16.21 3.93
C LEU A 310 11.66 -14.98 3.14
N VAL A 311 10.39 -14.98 2.72
CA VAL A 311 9.81 -13.85 1.97
C VAL A 311 9.65 -12.62 2.85
N ARG A 312 9.26 -12.78 4.12
CA ARG A 312 9.14 -11.65 5.05
C ARG A 312 10.45 -10.89 5.21
N GLU A 313 11.59 -11.56 5.39
CA GLU A 313 12.89 -10.89 5.54
C GLU A 313 13.25 -10.10 4.27
N SER A 314 13.05 -10.69 3.09
CA SER A 314 13.27 -10.03 1.79
C SER A 314 12.44 -8.76 1.64
N VAL A 315 11.14 -8.86 1.90
CA VAL A 315 10.17 -7.75 1.87
C VAL A 315 10.50 -6.68 2.92
N SER A 316 10.89 -7.08 4.13
CA SER A 316 11.23 -6.16 5.22
C SER A 316 12.45 -5.31 4.85
N LYS A 317 13.49 -5.92 4.28
CA LYS A 317 14.68 -5.23 3.76
C LYS A 317 14.36 -4.25 2.65
N LYS A 318 13.52 -4.66 1.69
CA LYS A 318 13.08 -3.80 0.58
C LYS A 318 12.27 -2.59 1.10
N LEU A 319 11.30 -2.82 1.99
CA LEU A 319 10.48 -1.75 2.57
C LEU A 319 11.32 -0.80 3.45
N ALA A 320 12.26 -1.34 4.23
CA ALA A 320 13.19 -0.56 5.04
C ALA A 320 14.04 0.40 4.18
N ALA A 321 14.57 -0.10 3.06
CA ALA A 321 15.29 0.73 2.09
C ALA A 321 14.40 1.84 1.51
N LEU A 322 13.18 1.50 1.08
CA LEU A 322 12.21 2.46 0.53
C LEU A 322 11.85 3.58 1.52
N MET A 323 11.63 3.21 2.78
CA MET A 323 11.25 4.11 3.86
C MET A 323 12.42 4.81 4.52
N SER A 324 13.66 4.36 4.27
CA SER A 324 14.86 4.75 4.98
C SER A 324 14.71 4.61 6.51
N VAL A 325 14.19 3.45 6.93
CA VAL A 325 14.03 3.06 8.33
C VAL A 325 14.78 1.76 8.61
N GLU A 326 14.88 1.38 9.87
CA GLU A 326 15.47 0.10 10.27
C GLU A 326 14.54 -1.07 9.92
N GLU A 327 15.10 -2.23 9.57
CA GLU A 327 14.32 -3.43 9.20
C GLU A 327 13.34 -3.87 10.29
N GLN A 328 13.74 -3.73 11.56
CA GLN A 328 12.92 -4.05 12.74
C GLN A 328 11.64 -3.21 12.86
N ASP A 329 11.54 -2.07 12.14
CA ASP A 329 10.34 -1.25 12.15
C ASP A 329 9.17 -1.90 11.40
N PHE A 330 9.39 -2.98 10.63
CA PHE A 330 8.33 -3.70 9.92
C PHE A 330 7.20 -4.15 10.86
N GLU A 331 7.53 -4.66 12.05
CA GLU A 331 6.57 -5.10 13.09
C GLU A 331 5.77 -3.96 13.73
N GLN A 332 6.19 -2.70 13.50
CA GLN A 332 5.43 -1.53 13.93
C GLN A 332 4.23 -1.28 13.00
N TYR A 333 4.28 -1.77 11.77
CA TYR A 333 3.23 -1.59 10.77
C TYR A 333 2.35 -2.83 10.58
N PHE A 334 2.91 -4.02 10.79
CA PHE A 334 2.22 -5.29 10.58
C PHE A 334 2.27 -6.20 11.81
N GLU A 335 1.25 -7.05 11.98
CA GLU A 335 1.24 -8.15 12.93
C GLU A 335 1.78 -9.39 12.22
N ILE A 336 2.98 -9.83 12.58
CA ILE A 336 3.70 -10.87 11.84
C ILE A 336 3.22 -12.27 12.21
N HIS A 337 2.91 -13.06 11.19
CA HIS A 337 2.57 -14.48 11.27
C HIS A 337 3.39 -15.27 10.25
N ASP A 338 4.57 -15.71 10.65
CA ASP A 338 5.42 -16.56 9.82
C ASP A 338 4.76 -17.94 9.62
N LEU A 339 4.63 -18.35 8.35
CA LEU A 339 4.09 -19.65 7.95
C LEU A 339 5.22 -20.65 7.73
N ASP A 340 4.99 -21.89 8.15
CA ASP A 340 5.92 -22.99 7.89
C ASP A 340 5.82 -23.43 6.42
N LEU A 341 6.97 -23.48 5.74
CA LEU A 341 7.10 -23.86 4.33
C LEU A 341 6.73 -25.33 4.11
N GLY A 342 5.99 -25.64 3.04
CA GLY A 342 5.72 -27.02 2.61
C GLY A 342 4.59 -27.72 3.36
N ILE A 343 4.06 -27.14 4.46
CA ILE A 343 3.04 -27.76 5.30
C ILE A 343 1.76 -26.93 5.39
N TRP A 344 0.66 -27.57 5.80
CA TRP A 344 -0.62 -26.91 6.03
C TRP A 344 -0.61 -26.19 7.39
N ASN A 345 -0.58 -24.87 7.36
CA ASN A 345 -0.72 -23.97 8.50
C ASN A 345 -2.21 -23.68 8.72
N ASN A 346 -2.69 -23.76 9.96
CA ASN A 346 -4.10 -23.52 10.27
C ASN A 346 -4.32 -22.11 10.83
N ILE A 347 -5.11 -21.31 10.12
CA ILE A 347 -5.46 -19.92 10.45
C ILE A 347 -6.97 -19.88 10.70
N ASP A 348 -7.38 -20.06 11.97
CA ASP A 348 -8.80 -20.05 12.38
C ASP A 348 -9.72 -20.95 11.53
N GLY A 349 -9.21 -22.08 11.03
CA GLY A 349 -9.94 -23.04 10.19
C GLY A 349 -9.71 -22.90 8.67
N LEU A 350 -8.98 -21.88 8.23
CA LEU A 350 -8.41 -21.82 6.88
C LEU A 350 -7.04 -22.50 6.90
N GLU A 351 -6.87 -23.57 6.13
CA GLU A 351 -5.56 -24.21 5.99
C GLU A 351 -4.81 -23.59 4.81
N VAL A 352 -3.57 -23.15 5.05
CA VAL A 352 -2.71 -22.49 4.07
C VAL A 352 -1.37 -23.21 3.99
N ARG A 353 -0.97 -23.59 2.78
CA ARG A 353 0.32 -24.22 2.50
C ARG A 353 1.14 -23.34 1.55
N PRO A 354 2.12 -22.58 2.06
CA PRO A 354 3.11 -21.92 1.21
C PRO A 354 4.07 -22.96 0.63
N ILE A 355 4.33 -22.87 -0.66
CA ILE A 355 5.30 -23.69 -1.38
C ILE A 355 6.32 -22.77 -2.02
N PHE A 356 7.60 -23.15 -1.98
CA PHE A 356 8.67 -22.40 -2.61
C PHE A 356 8.53 -22.46 -4.14
N SER A 357 8.68 -21.31 -4.78
CA SER A 357 8.73 -21.17 -6.24
C SER A 357 10.07 -20.58 -6.65
N PRO A 358 10.80 -21.19 -7.61
CA PRO A 358 12.00 -20.58 -8.17
C PRO A 358 11.71 -19.20 -8.75
N HIS A 359 12.44 -18.17 -8.31
CA HIS A 359 12.33 -16.80 -8.83
C HIS A 359 13.61 -16.00 -8.49
N PRO A 360 13.90 -14.83 -9.11
CA PRO A 360 15.06 -14.02 -8.74
C PRO A 360 15.03 -13.52 -7.28
N VAL A 361 13.83 -13.30 -6.75
CA VAL A 361 13.60 -12.96 -5.34
C VAL A 361 12.94 -14.13 -4.60
N GLU A 362 12.91 -14.07 -3.27
CA GLU A 362 12.23 -15.08 -2.46
C GLU A 362 10.74 -15.10 -2.81
N THR A 363 10.22 -16.27 -3.24
CA THR A 363 8.83 -16.42 -3.67
C THR A 363 8.15 -17.63 -3.07
N ASN A 364 6.94 -17.42 -2.55
CA ASN A 364 6.00 -18.50 -2.22
C ASN A 364 4.79 -18.45 -3.17
N ILE A 365 4.36 -19.61 -3.64
CA ILE A 365 2.99 -19.82 -4.12
C ILE A 365 2.14 -20.37 -2.97
N PHE A 366 0.83 -20.10 -3.00
CA PHE A 366 -0.06 -20.51 -1.91
C PHE A 366 -1.13 -21.49 -2.36
N PHE A 367 -1.32 -22.52 -1.54
CA PHE A 367 -2.51 -23.35 -1.59
C PHE A 367 -3.35 -23.09 -0.34
N PHE A 368 -4.63 -22.84 -0.54
CA PHE A 368 -5.63 -22.62 0.50
C PHE A 368 -6.65 -23.74 0.44
N ARG A 369 -7.12 -24.21 1.59
CA ARG A 369 -8.26 -25.11 1.63
C ARG A 369 -9.03 -25.00 2.94
N THR A 370 -10.27 -25.46 2.89
CA THR A 370 -11.08 -25.65 4.10
C THR A 370 -11.97 -26.87 3.95
N LEU A 371 -12.24 -27.53 5.08
CA LEU A 371 -13.04 -28.75 5.09
C LEU A 371 -14.51 -28.40 4.93
N TRP A 372 -15.18 -29.07 3.99
CA TRP A 372 -16.60 -28.90 3.74
C TRP A 372 -17.34 -30.24 3.60
N SER A 373 -18.62 -30.16 3.24
CA SER A 373 -19.59 -31.27 3.26
C SER A 373 -19.15 -32.59 2.63
N LYS A 374 -18.24 -32.56 1.63
CA LYS A 374 -17.75 -33.75 0.90
C LYS A 374 -16.23 -33.89 0.92
N GLY A 375 -15.53 -33.12 1.74
CA GLY A 375 -14.07 -33.02 1.74
C GLY A 375 -13.60 -31.58 1.60
N TYR A 376 -12.32 -31.41 1.31
CA TYR A 376 -11.70 -30.10 1.13
C TYR A 376 -12.17 -29.45 -0.17
N LEU A 377 -12.39 -28.14 -0.10
CA LEU A 377 -12.41 -27.26 -1.26
C LEU A 377 -11.15 -26.40 -1.22
N SER A 378 -10.49 -26.22 -2.37
CA SER A 378 -9.18 -25.57 -2.43
C SER A 378 -9.06 -24.47 -3.49
N TYR A 379 -8.21 -23.50 -3.17
CA TYR A 379 -7.75 -22.46 -4.09
C TYR A 379 -6.22 -22.50 -4.16
N ALA A 380 -5.64 -22.42 -5.35
CA ALA A 380 -4.21 -22.32 -5.57
C ALA A 380 -3.87 -21.00 -6.28
N HIS A 381 -2.95 -20.22 -5.72
CA HIS A 381 -2.48 -18.95 -6.23
C HIS A 381 -0.99 -19.04 -6.58
N LEU A 382 -0.71 -19.17 -7.88
CA LEU A 382 0.62 -19.41 -8.43
C LEU A 382 1.10 -18.14 -9.15
N ALA A 383 1.45 -17.11 -8.37
CA ALA A 383 2.06 -15.87 -8.87
C ALA A 383 3.54 -16.10 -9.21
N ASP A 384 4.03 -15.45 -10.27
CA ASP A 384 5.45 -15.38 -10.60
C ASP A 384 6.13 -16.77 -10.66
N ILE A 385 5.43 -17.74 -11.25
CA ILE A 385 5.99 -19.06 -11.52
C ILE A 385 6.75 -19.06 -12.85
N PRO A 386 8.00 -19.53 -12.94
CA PRO A 386 8.67 -19.59 -14.22
C PRO A 386 8.15 -20.71 -15.11
N ALA A 387 8.19 -20.48 -16.43
CA ALA A 387 7.86 -21.49 -17.42
C ALA A 387 8.76 -22.73 -17.29
N ARG A 388 8.20 -23.89 -17.65
CA ARG A 388 8.89 -25.18 -17.50
C ARG A 388 10.21 -25.22 -18.28
N ASP A 389 10.20 -24.76 -19.53
CA ASP A 389 11.38 -24.78 -20.40
C ASP A 389 12.50 -23.87 -19.88
N VAL A 390 12.16 -22.77 -19.21
CA VAL A 390 13.11 -21.89 -18.52
C VAL A 390 13.80 -22.64 -17.39
N LEU A 391 13.03 -23.31 -16.52
CA LEU A 391 13.60 -24.06 -15.38
C LEU A 391 14.41 -25.28 -15.84
N GLU A 392 13.95 -26.02 -16.85
CA GLU A 392 14.72 -27.12 -17.45
C GLU A 392 16.08 -26.61 -17.96
N GLY A 393 16.13 -25.42 -18.54
CA GLY A 393 17.37 -24.74 -18.97
C GLY A 393 18.28 -24.26 -17.83
N MET A 394 17.85 -24.38 -16.57
CA MET A 394 18.65 -24.08 -15.38
C MET A 394 19.18 -25.32 -14.68
N VAL A 395 18.72 -26.52 -15.03
CA VAL A 395 19.14 -27.77 -14.40
C VAL A 395 20.61 -28.06 -14.70
N THR A 396 21.38 -28.40 -13.66
CA THR A 396 22.79 -28.77 -13.77
C THR A 396 23.19 -29.80 -12.70
N GLU A 397 23.98 -30.80 -13.09
CA GLU A 397 24.57 -31.78 -12.17
C GLU A 397 25.78 -31.23 -11.39
N ASP A 398 26.33 -30.09 -11.83
CA ASP A 398 27.45 -29.42 -11.15
C ASP A 398 26.94 -28.63 -9.94
N SER A 399 27.23 -29.14 -8.74
CA SER A 399 26.82 -28.54 -7.45
C SER A 399 27.47 -27.19 -7.17
N ASP A 400 28.57 -26.84 -7.83
CA ASP A 400 29.27 -25.57 -7.64
C ASP A 400 28.84 -24.51 -8.67
N ALA A 401 28.14 -24.92 -9.73
CA ALA A 401 27.63 -24.03 -10.76
C ALA A 401 26.29 -23.37 -10.36
N PRO A 402 26.05 -22.10 -10.76
CA PRO A 402 24.73 -21.49 -10.69
C PRO A 402 23.71 -22.30 -11.49
N GLY A 403 22.59 -22.66 -10.86
CA GLY A 403 21.55 -23.46 -11.48
C GLY A 403 20.63 -24.11 -10.45
N LEU A 404 19.92 -25.13 -10.92
CA LEU A 404 18.91 -25.89 -10.18
C LEU A 404 19.30 -27.37 -10.17
N SER A 405 19.07 -28.08 -9.07
CA SER A 405 19.20 -29.54 -9.05
C SER A 405 18.03 -30.20 -9.81
N ASN A 406 18.23 -31.42 -10.30
CA ASN A 406 17.14 -32.14 -10.94
C ASN A 406 16.04 -32.51 -9.93
N GLU A 407 16.43 -32.80 -8.69
CA GLU A 407 15.54 -33.11 -7.58
C GLU A 407 14.60 -31.93 -7.26
N LEU A 408 15.14 -30.72 -7.13
CA LEU A 408 14.34 -29.53 -6.85
C LEU A 408 13.47 -29.15 -8.06
N PHE A 409 13.97 -29.32 -9.29
CA PHE A 409 13.17 -29.13 -10.50
C PHE A 409 11.92 -30.01 -10.51
N GLU A 410 12.09 -31.33 -10.33
CA GLU A 410 10.97 -32.28 -10.33
C GLU A 410 10.00 -31.99 -9.17
N GLN A 411 10.52 -31.63 -7.99
CA GLN A 411 9.69 -31.28 -6.84
C GLN A 411 8.84 -30.03 -7.09
N VAL A 412 9.42 -28.95 -7.63
CA VAL A 412 8.69 -27.73 -7.99
C VAL A 412 7.59 -28.05 -9.00
N TRP A 413 7.91 -28.87 -10.00
CA TRP A 413 6.96 -29.24 -11.05
C TRP A 413 5.84 -30.16 -10.57
N GLU A 414 6.09 -31.01 -9.58
CA GLU A 414 5.06 -31.76 -8.86
C GLU A 414 4.08 -30.80 -8.19
N TYR A 415 4.60 -29.81 -7.44
CA TYR A 415 3.75 -28.84 -6.75
C TYR A 415 2.92 -27.97 -7.68
N TYR A 416 3.47 -27.50 -8.80
CA TYR A 416 2.69 -26.66 -9.74
C TYR A 416 1.47 -27.42 -10.29
N ARG A 417 1.60 -28.74 -10.47
CA ARG A 417 0.53 -29.61 -10.97
C ARG A 417 -0.43 -30.13 -9.90
N ASP A 418 -0.23 -29.77 -8.62
CA ASP A 418 -1.19 -30.13 -7.57
C ASP A 418 -2.58 -29.55 -7.91
N PRO A 419 -3.63 -30.38 -8.05
CA PRO A 419 -4.93 -29.92 -8.51
C PRO A 419 -5.68 -29.11 -7.44
N ALA A 420 -6.50 -28.16 -7.90
CA ALA A 420 -7.38 -27.36 -7.04
C ALA A 420 -8.79 -27.19 -7.60
N ASP A 421 -9.75 -26.79 -6.75
CA ASP A 421 -11.08 -26.39 -7.25
C ASP A 421 -11.01 -25.10 -8.06
N LEU A 422 -10.14 -24.19 -7.65
CA LEU A 422 -9.77 -22.99 -8.41
C LEU A 422 -8.25 -22.85 -8.40
N LYS A 423 -7.64 -22.70 -9.57
CA LYS A 423 -6.21 -22.45 -9.71
C LYS A 423 -5.99 -21.17 -10.52
N LYS A 424 -5.25 -20.21 -9.98
CA LYS A 424 -4.84 -19.00 -10.68
C LYS A 424 -3.35 -19.11 -10.98
N ILE A 425 -2.97 -18.97 -12.24
CA ILE A 425 -1.59 -19.16 -12.69
C ILE A 425 -1.06 -17.94 -13.43
N ASP A 426 0.23 -17.67 -13.22
CA ASP A 426 1.02 -16.76 -14.04
C ASP A 426 1.25 -17.32 -15.45
N MET A 427 1.05 -16.48 -16.48
CA MET A 427 1.43 -16.76 -17.87
C MET A 427 2.20 -15.61 -18.57
N GLY A 428 2.90 -14.76 -17.83
CA GLY A 428 3.61 -13.58 -18.34
C GLY A 428 4.81 -13.89 -19.25
N GLY A 429 5.33 -15.13 -19.21
CA GLY A 429 6.43 -15.61 -20.05
C GLY A 429 7.81 -14.97 -19.77
N GLY A 430 8.59 -14.76 -20.83
CA GLY A 430 9.95 -14.23 -20.68
C GLY A 430 10.89 -15.17 -19.91
N LEU A 431 11.75 -14.60 -19.06
CA LEU A 431 12.80 -15.35 -18.35
C LEU A 431 12.42 -15.75 -16.92
N ILE A 432 11.31 -15.24 -16.39
CA ILE A 432 10.96 -15.36 -14.96
C ILE A 432 9.47 -15.67 -14.73
N HIS A 433 8.62 -15.64 -15.76
CA HIS A 433 7.17 -15.89 -15.66
C HIS A 433 6.73 -17.12 -16.47
N GLY A 434 5.47 -17.49 -16.27
CA GLY A 434 4.94 -18.80 -16.66
C GLY A 434 4.42 -18.84 -18.09
N LYS A 435 3.94 -20.00 -18.53
CA LYS A 435 3.19 -20.17 -19.77
C LYS A 435 1.96 -21.02 -19.52
N ALA A 436 0.82 -20.62 -20.08
CA ALA A 436 -0.42 -21.39 -19.94
C ALA A 436 -0.27 -22.83 -20.43
N VAL A 437 0.47 -23.06 -21.54
CA VAL A 437 0.69 -24.40 -22.13
C VAL A 437 1.29 -25.41 -21.15
N ASP A 438 2.03 -24.94 -20.14
CA ASP A 438 2.64 -25.83 -19.16
C ASP A 438 1.59 -26.50 -18.24
N PHE A 439 0.34 -26.00 -18.26
CA PHE A 439 -0.82 -26.51 -17.53
C PHE A 439 -1.83 -27.24 -18.43
N GLU A 440 -1.46 -27.58 -19.66
CA GLU A 440 -2.29 -28.44 -20.51
C GLU A 440 -2.54 -29.80 -19.83
N GLY A 441 -3.81 -30.16 -19.66
CA GLY A 441 -4.20 -31.40 -18.99
C GLY A 441 -4.14 -31.38 -17.46
N ASP A 442 -3.97 -30.21 -16.83
CA ASP A 442 -4.10 -30.05 -15.38
C ASP A 442 -5.50 -30.45 -14.89
N GLU A 443 -5.57 -31.15 -13.75
CA GLU A 443 -6.81 -31.73 -13.24
C GLU A 443 -7.65 -30.76 -12.38
N SER A 444 -7.25 -29.48 -12.31
CA SER A 444 -8.01 -28.44 -11.60
C SER A 444 -9.36 -28.18 -12.27
N LYS A 445 -10.39 -27.87 -11.46
CA LYS A 445 -11.76 -27.69 -12.00
C LYS A 445 -11.91 -26.39 -12.81
N LYS A 446 -11.17 -25.36 -12.44
CA LYS A 446 -11.12 -24.07 -13.13
C LYS A 446 -9.70 -23.50 -13.03
N ILE A 447 -9.17 -23.06 -14.16
CA ILE A 447 -7.88 -22.39 -14.26
C ILE A 447 -8.11 -20.95 -14.72
N VAL A 448 -7.61 -19.99 -13.93
CA VAL A 448 -7.58 -18.56 -14.28
C VAL A 448 -6.18 -18.22 -14.75
N LEU A 449 -6.08 -17.71 -15.97
CA LEU A 449 -4.84 -17.27 -16.58
C LEU A 449 -4.64 -15.79 -16.31
N ALA A 450 -3.51 -15.47 -15.68
CA ALA A 450 -3.22 -14.14 -15.16
C ALA A 450 -1.80 -13.69 -15.51
N HIS A 451 -1.47 -12.46 -15.13
CA HIS A 451 -0.13 -11.88 -15.25
C HIS A 451 0.31 -11.65 -16.69
N THR A 452 -0.55 -11.01 -17.47
CA THR A 452 -0.29 -10.66 -18.89
C THR A 452 -0.85 -9.28 -19.19
N ASP A 453 -0.23 -8.52 -20.09
CA ASP A 453 -0.75 -7.21 -20.58
C ASP A 453 -1.61 -7.32 -21.85
N ARG A 454 -1.70 -8.53 -22.42
CA ARG A 454 -2.42 -8.80 -23.67
C ARG A 454 -3.63 -9.71 -23.47
N PRO A 455 -4.58 -9.69 -24.42
CA PRO A 455 -5.64 -10.69 -24.49
C PRO A 455 -5.08 -12.12 -24.65
N LEU A 456 -5.85 -13.09 -24.16
CA LEU A 456 -5.56 -14.51 -24.37
C LEU A 456 -5.72 -14.91 -25.84
N THR A 457 -4.85 -15.81 -26.29
CA THR A 457 -4.97 -16.49 -27.58
C THR A 457 -6.00 -17.62 -27.53
N GLU A 458 -6.46 -18.10 -28.69
CA GLU A 458 -7.42 -19.21 -28.76
C GLU A 458 -6.89 -20.48 -28.06
N GLY A 459 -5.60 -20.81 -28.21
CA GLY A 459 -5.00 -21.97 -27.55
C GLY A 459 -4.87 -21.82 -26.03
N GLU A 460 -4.64 -20.60 -25.54
CA GLU A 460 -4.63 -20.33 -24.09
C GLU A 460 -6.04 -20.44 -23.50
N GLN A 461 -7.07 -20.02 -24.25
CA GLN A 461 -8.48 -20.15 -23.84
C GLN A 461 -8.97 -21.60 -23.76
N GLU A 462 -8.29 -22.55 -24.42
CA GLU A 462 -8.58 -23.97 -24.26
C GLU A 462 -8.08 -24.53 -22.92
N ILE A 463 -7.09 -23.86 -22.30
CA ILE A 463 -6.45 -24.28 -21.05
C ILE A 463 -7.13 -23.63 -19.84
N GLY A 464 -7.46 -22.34 -19.95
CA GLY A 464 -8.04 -21.59 -18.85
C GLY A 464 -8.81 -20.36 -19.32
N VAL A 465 -9.28 -19.58 -18.35
CA VAL A 465 -10.09 -18.39 -18.59
C VAL A 465 -9.40 -17.13 -18.08
N GLU A 466 -9.73 -16.00 -18.68
CA GLU A 466 -9.42 -14.69 -18.13
C GLU A 466 -10.56 -14.25 -17.23
N GLU A 467 -10.24 -13.67 -16.07
CA GLU A 467 -11.23 -13.08 -15.17
C GLU A 467 -11.23 -11.56 -15.25
N THR A 468 -12.38 -10.95 -14.93
CA THR A 468 -12.51 -9.50 -14.89
C THR A 468 -12.46 -8.99 -13.46
N PHE A 469 -12.02 -7.75 -13.28
CA PHE A 469 -12.03 -7.08 -11.98
C PHE A 469 -13.39 -7.22 -11.25
N GLY A 470 -13.36 -7.66 -10.00
CA GLY A 470 -14.53 -7.81 -9.14
C GLY A 470 -15.39 -9.03 -9.42
N SER A 471 -15.00 -9.90 -10.35
CA SER A 471 -15.59 -11.24 -10.48
C SER A 471 -15.27 -12.10 -9.25
N ILE A 472 -16.17 -13.03 -8.93
CA ILE A 472 -16.12 -13.82 -7.69
C ILE A 472 -16.39 -15.29 -7.98
N ASP A 473 -15.44 -16.13 -7.57
CA ASP A 473 -15.63 -17.57 -7.46
C ASP A 473 -16.02 -17.94 -6.04
N VAL A 474 -17.30 -18.25 -5.83
CA VAL A 474 -17.82 -18.70 -4.53
C VAL A 474 -17.64 -20.21 -4.40
N LEU A 475 -16.67 -20.64 -3.60
CA LEU A 475 -16.44 -22.06 -3.31
C LEU A 475 -17.41 -22.56 -2.23
N ILE A 476 -17.65 -21.74 -1.19
CA ILE A 476 -18.62 -22.01 -0.12
C ILE A 476 -19.41 -20.72 0.16
N PRO A 477 -20.74 -20.72 -0.08
CA PRO A 477 -21.57 -19.55 0.20
C PRO A 477 -21.70 -19.30 1.70
N GLY A 478 -21.81 -18.03 2.09
CA GLY A 478 -22.14 -17.65 3.47
C GLY A 478 -23.61 -17.94 3.81
N ASN A 479 -23.86 -18.66 4.91
CA ASN A 479 -25.22 -18.80 5.46
C ASN A 479 -25.50 -17.81 6.59
N GLU A 480 -24.44 -17.30 7.25
CA GLU A 480 -24.53 -16.28 8.29
C GLU A 480 -24.45 -14.87 7.67
N ASP A 481 -25.06 -13.90 8.34
CA ASP A 481 -24.90 -12.49 7.98
C ASP A 481 -23.71 -11.89 8.72
N TYR A 482 -22.51 -12.11 8.18
CA TYR A 482 -21.26 -11.66 8.81
C TYR A 482 -21.20 -10.15 9.05
N LEU A 483 -21.93 -9.34 8.25
CA LEU A 483 -22.01 -7.90 8.44
C LEU A 483 -22.76 -7.52 9.73
N LEU A 484 -23.71 -8.33 10.19
CA LEU A 484 -24.39 -8.09 11.47
C LEU A 484 -23.48 -8.43 12.66
N ILE A 485 -22.65 -9.47 12.53
CA ILE A 485 -21.62 -9.79 13.53
C ILE A 485 -20.61 -8.63 13.63
N TYR A 486 -20.18 -8.10 12.49
CA TYR A 486 -19.33 -6.90 12.43
C TYR A 486 -20.01 -5.70 13.10
N ALA A 487 -21.27 -5.43 12.78
CA ALA A 487 -22.06 -4.34 13.38
C ALA A 487 -22.11 -4.44 14.92
N GLU A 488 -22.34 -5.65 15.45
CA GLU A 488 -22.37 -5.89 16.88
C GLU A 488 -21.03 -5.55 17.55
N ASN A 489 -19.93 -6.04 16.98
CA ASN A 489 -18.57 -5.80 17.50
C ASN A 489 -18.23 -4.30 17.55
N HIS A 490 -18.65 -3.53 16.54
CA HIS A 490 -18.47 -2.09 16.55
C HIS A 490 -19.32 -1.39 17.59
N LEU A 491 -20.61 -1.71 17.67
CA LEU A 491 -21.50 -1.12 18.68
C LEU A 491 -21.01 -1.40 20.10
N LYS A 492 -20.46 -2.59 20.36
CA LYS A 492 -19.81 -2.93 21.64
C LYS A 492 -18.58 -2.06 21.91
N THR A 493 -17.83 -1.68 20.88
CA THR A 493 -16.67 -0.78 21.03
C THR A 493 -17.12 0.64 21.42
N TYR A 494 -18.18 1.14 20.78
CA TYR A 494 -18.79 2.43 21.13
C TYR A 494 -19.35 2.42 22.57
N TYR A 495 -20.10 1.37 22.92
CA TYR A 495 -20.89 1.30 24.14
C TYR A 495 -20.51 0.07 25.00
N PRO A 496 -19.29 0.01 25.56
CA PRO A 496 -18.74 -1.20 26.18
C PRO A 496 -19.42 -1.59 27.50
N THR A 497 -20.09 -0.64 28.16
CA THR A 497 -20.80 -0.87 29.42
C THR A 497 -22.25 -1.28 29.22
N VAL A 498 -22.76 -1.24 27.98
CA VAL A 498 -24.15 -1.53 27.66
C VAL A 498 -24.38 -3.05 27.59
N PRO A 499 -25.49 -3.58 28.14
CA PRO A 499 -25.81 -5.00 28.03
C PRO A 499 -25.92 -5.45 26.57
N HIS A 500 -25.39 -6.64 26.27
CA HIS A 500 -25.42 -7.20 24.91
C HIS A 500 -26.84 -7.25 24.31
N SER A 501 -27.88 -7.55 25.10
CA SER A 501 -29.28 -7.55 24.64
C SER A 501 -29.73 -6.21 24.04
N ASP A 502 -29.23 -5.10 24.57
CA ASP A 502 -29.58 -3.76 24.12
C ASP A 502 -28.78 -3.36 22.87
N LEU A 503 -27.58 -3.91 22.69
CA LEU A 503 -26.83 -3.78 21.43
C LEU A 503 -27.53 -4.56 20.30
N ILE A 504 -27.98 -5.78 20.58
CA ILE A 504 -28.71 -6.62 19.61
C ILE A 504 -29.99 -5.93 19.12
N MET A 505 -30.66 -5.18 19.99
CA MET A 505 -31.81 -4.35 19.59
C MET A 505 -31.45 -3.36 18.46
N LEU A 506 -30.25 -2.79 18.48
CA LEU A 506 -29.75 -1.91 17.42
C LEU A 506 -29.35 -2.71 16.18
N VAL A 507 -28.61 -3.82 16.34
CA VAL A 507 -28.15 -4.69 15.24
C VAL A 507 -29.32 -5.21 14.39
N ASN A 508 -30.48 -5.41 15.01
CA ASN A 508 -31.69 -5.87 14.33
C ASN A 508 -32.38 -4.79 13.44
N CYS A 509 -31.78 -3.60 13.31
CA CYS A 509 -32.30 -2.54 12.44
C CYS A 509 -32.10 -2.83 10.94
N LYS A 510 -32.80 -2.07 10.09
CA LYS A 510 -32.78 -2.27 8.64
C LYS A 510 -31.45 -1.79 8.04
N ARG A 511 -30.87 -2.60 7.15
CA ARG A 511 -29.76 -2.18 6.28
C ARG A 511 -30.21 -1.32 5.10
N ARG A 512 -29.35 -0.39 4.70
CA ARG A 512 -29.51 0.41 3.48
C ARG A 512 -28.20 0.44 2.72
N SER A 513 -28.29 0.13 1.43
CA SER A 513 -27.17 0.20 0.50
C SER A 513 -27.23 1.53 -0.26
N TYR A 514 -26.06 2.08 -0.56
CA TYR A 514 -25.86 3.35 -1.25
C TYR A 514 -24.85 3.17 -2.37
N GLY A 515 -25.16 3.72 -3.54
CA GLY A 515 -24.22 3.77 -4.66
C GLY A 515 -23.18 4.88 -4.48
N VAL A 516 -22.10 4.82 -5.24
CA VAL A 516 -21.07 5.88 -5.25
C VAL A 516 -21.70 7.23 -5.58
N GLY A 517 -21.38 8.25 -4.77
CA GLY A 517 -21.90 9.60 -4.93
C GLY A 517 -23.32 9.81 -4.38
N GLU A 518 -24.00 8.76 -3.90
CA GLU A 518 -25.33 8.87 -3.31
C GLU A 518 -25.27 9.55 -1.93
N THR A 519 -26.22 10.44 -1.67
CA THR A 519 -26.32 11.14 -0.37
C THR A 519 -26.94 10.23 0.67
N ILE A 520 -26.20 10.00 1.76
CA ILE A 520 -26.67 9.24 2.93
C ILE A 520 -27.56 10.13 3.80
N ILE A 521 -27.09 11.33 4.13
CA ILE A 521 -27.84 12.36 4.89
C ILE A 521 -27.57 13.73 4.26
N PRO A 522 -28.59 14.50 3.85
CA PRO A 522 -28.41 15.85 3.31
C PRO A 522 -28.08 16.88 4.40
N SER A 523 -27.59 18.06 3.99
CA SER A 523 -27.40 19.21 4.89
C SER A 523 -28.75 19.86 5.25
N GLY A 524 -28.85 20.46 6.44
CA GLY A 524 -30.00 21.24 6.88
C GLY A 524 -31.20 20.42 7.37
N VAL A 525 -31.04 19.13 7.64
CA VAL A 525 -32.14 18.25 8.14
C VAL A 525 -31.80 17.65 9.50
N ILE A 526 -32.82 17.40 10.32
CA ILE A 526 -32.67 16.51 11.48
C ILE A 526 -32.82 15.07 10.94
N PRO A 527 -31.80 14.20 11.06
CA PRO A 527 -31.88 12.86 10.50
C PRO A 527 -32.98 12.02 11.17
N ASP A 528 -33.68 11.22 10.37
CA ASP A 528 -34.66 10.25 10.87
C ASP A 528 -33.99 8.99 11.46
N SER A 529 -32.70 8.79 11.19
CA SER A 529 -31.92 7.63 11.63
C SER A 529 -30.44 7.99 11.80
N VAL A 530 -29.79 7.30 12.73
CA VAL A 530 -28.33 7.20 12.82
C VAL A 530 -27.90 6.06 11.91
N HIS A 531 -26.82 6.25 11.15
CA HIS A 531 -26.28 5.23 10.25
C HIS A 531 -24.94 4.73 10.77
N LEU A 532 -24.83 3.43 11.07
CA LEU A 532 -23.53 2.78 11.24
C LEU A 532 -23.04 2.29 9.89
N LEU A 533 -21.88 2.76 9.44
CA LEU A 533 -21.25 2.32 8.20
C LEU A 533 -20.72 0.90 8.37
N LEU A 534 -21.23 -0.05 7.58
CA LEU A 534 -20.85 -1.47 7.68
C LEU A 534 -19.75 -1.83 6.69
N THR A 535 -19.84 -1.32 5.46
CA THR A 535 -18.86 -1.55 4.39
C THR A 535 -18.56 -0.27 3.64
N GLY A 536 -17.37 -0.22 3.05
CA GLY A 536 -16.94 0.86 2.18
C GLY A 536 -16.65 2.15 2.92
N THR A 537 -16.50 3.23 2.14
CA THR A 537 -16.15 4.55 2.63
C THR A 537 -17.20 5.59 2.24
N ALA A 538 -17.39 6.56 3.14
CA ALA A 538 -18.22 7.73 2.92
C ALA A 538 -17.39 9.02 3.09
N GLU A 539 -18.01 10.17 2.91
CA GLU A 539 -17.41 11.47 3.17
C GLU A 539 -18.41 12.43 3.79
N LEU A 540 -17.87 13.33 4.61
CA LEU A 540 -18.55 14.50 5.13
C LEU A 540 -18.11 15.74 4.33
N ILE A 541 -19.06 16.42 3.71
CA ILE A 541 -18.82 17.60 2.88
C ILE A 541 -19.37 18.84 3.59
N LYS A 542 -18.48 19.80 3.88
CA LYS A 542 -18.83 21.09 4.49
C LYS A 542 -19.01 22.18 3.43
N ASP A 543 -20.17 22.83 3.44
CA ASP A 543 -20.62 23.79 2.41
C ASP A 543 -19.69 25.00 2.21
N GLU A 544 -18.98 25.45 3.26
CA GLU A 544 -18.27 26.73 3.23
C GLU A 544 -16.83 26.68 2.65
N PHE A 545 -16.25 25.49 2.47
CA PHE A 545 -14.83 25.37 2.05
C PHE A 545 -14.52 24.21 1.08
N GLY A 546 -15.51 23.41 0.68
CA GLY A 546 -15.26 22.22 -0.15
C GLY A 546 -14.37 21.17 0.53
N ILE A 547 -14.29 21.21 1.87
CA ILE A 547 -13.54 20.24 2.67
C ILE A 547 -14.35 18.95 2.70
N SER A 548 -13.77 17.89 2.18
CA SER A 548 -14.25 16.51 2.30
C SER A 548 -13.43 15.79 3.36
N ASN A 549 -14.10 15.31 4.41
CA ASN A 549 -13.49 14.43 5.40
C ASN A 549 -13.92 12.98 5.11
N PRO A 550 -12.99 12.06 4.79
CA PRO A 550 -13.34 10.66 4.58
C PRO A 550 -13.82 10.02 5.89
N LEU A 551 -14.81 9.15 5.76
CA LEU A 551 -15.37 8.33 6.83
C LEU A 551 -15.13 6.87 6.46
N SER A 552 -14.32 6.19 7.27
CA SER A 552 -14.04 4.76 7.15
C SER A 552 -15.18 3.91 7.70
N SER A 553 -15.13 2.61 7.39
CA SER A 553 -16.05 1.62 7.96
C SER A 553 -16.11 1.72 9.49
N ALA A 554 -17.24 1.27 10.08
CA ALA A 554 -17.58 1.42 11.49
C ALA A 554 -17.85 2.84 11.99
N SER A 555 -17.91 3.86 11.12
CA SER A 555 -18.30 5.22 11.51
C SER A 555 -19.81 5.32 11.78
N LEU A 556 -20.19 6.01 12.86
CA LEU A 556 -21.57 6.47 13.11
C LEU A 556 -21.79 7.83 12.45
N ILE A 557 -22.88 7.93 11.68
CA ILE A 557 -23.25 9.09 10.86
C ILE A 557 -24.60 9.62 11.34
N GLY A 558 -24.65 10.93 11.65
CA GLY A 558 -25.87 11.63 12.07
C GLY A 558 -26.25 11.47 13.54
N ASP A 559 -25.47 10.72 14.33
CA ASP A 559 -25.68 10.50 15.77
C ASP A 559 -25.78 11.80 16.58
N LEU A 560 -24.90 12.76 16.29
CA LEU A 560 -24.90 14.09 16.91
C LEU A 560 -26.22 14.84 16.69
N SER A 561 -26.59 15.04 15.42
CA SER A 561 -27.81 15.76 15.03
C SER A 561 -29.09 15.10 15.54
N VAL A 562 -29.08 13.76 15.64
CA VAL A 562 -30.16 12.99 16.25
C VAL A 562 -30.25 13.32 17.74
N LEU A 563 -29.15 13.22 18.50
CA LEU A 563 -29.16 13.44 19.95
C LEU A 563 -29.47 14.88 20.37
N SER A 564 -28.92 15.86 19.66
CA SER A 564 -29.14 17.28 19.95
C SER A 564 -30.44 17.84 19.38
N GLU A 565 -31.17 17.04 18.59
CA GLU A 565 -32.33 17.49 17.79
C GLU A 565 -32.04 18.72 16.93
N THR A 566 -30.81 18.85 16.42
CA THR A 566 -30.40 19.97 15.56
C THR A 566 -30.15 19.52 14.13
N PRO A 567 -30.48 20.34 13.11
CA PRO A 567 -30.16 20.03 11.73
C PRO A 567 -28.67 19.76 11.50
N THR A 568 -28.36 18.87 10.57
CA THR A 568 -27.00 18.68 10.06
C THR A 568 -26.48 19.96 9.41
N THR A 569 -25.19 20.24 9.57
CA THR A 569 -24.51 21.38 8.94
C THR A 569 -23.70 20.97 7.71
N SER A 570 -23.82 19.72 7.28
CA SER A 570 -22.95 19.09 6.29
C SER A 570 -23.66 17.94 5.60
N ILE A 571 -23.21 17.59 4.40
CA ILE A 571 -23.73 16.48 3.60
C ILE A 571 -22.87 15.24 3.86
N TYR A 572 -23.52 14.10 4.09
CA TYR A 572 -22.85 12.80 4.12
C TYR A 572 -23.11 12.08 2.80
N ARG A 573 -22.05 11.65 2.11
CA ARG A 573 -22.13 11.03 0.77
C ARG A 573 -21.27 9.77 0.70
N ALA A 574 -21.73 8.76 -0.03
CA ALA A 574 -20.95 7.54 -0.25
C ALA A 574 -19.80 7.80 -1.24
N ARG A 575 -18.59 7.34 -0.91
CA ARG A 575 -17.39 7.41 -1.78
C ARG A 575 -17.14 6.11 -2.54
N SER A 576 -17.52 4.98 -1.95
CA SER A 576 -17.58 3.66 -2.58
C SER A 576 -19.03 3.13 -2.55
N PRO A 577 -19.32 1.96 -3.13
CA PRO A 577 -20.48 1.18 -2.72
C PRO A 577 -20.45 0.99 -1.21
N VAL A 578 -21.57 1.26 -0.55
CA VAL A 578 -21.65 1.33 0.91
C VAL A 578 -22.90 0.62 1.40
N GLU A 579 -22.79 -0.15 2.48
CA GLU A 579 -23.93 -0.56 3.29
C GLU A 579 -23.90 0.07 4.67
N THR A 580 -25.07 0.46 5.18
CA THR A 580 -25.24 1.02 6.53
C THR A 580 -26.31 0.26 7.29
N LEU A 581 -26.18 0.19 8.62
CA LEU A 581 -27.27 -0.14 9.53
C LEU A 581 -27.98 1.15 9.94
N ALA A 582 -29.24 1.31 9.53
CA ALA A 582 -30.02 2.52 9.79
C ALA A 582 -30.84 2.38 11.08
N ILE A 583 -30.34 2.96 12.16
CA ILE A 583 -30.93 2.93 13.51
C ILE A 583 -31.92 4.10 13.63
N PRO A 584 -33.24 3.86 13.78
CA PRO A 584 -34.23 4.93 13.86
C PRO A 584 -33.97 5.89 15.01
N ARG A 585 -34.16 7.19 14.80
CA ARG A 585 -33.97 8.24 15.82
C ARG A 585 -34.61 7.88 17.17
N VAL A 586 -35.88 7.48 17.14
CA VAL A 586 -36.64 7.14 18.36
C VAL A 586 -35.98 5.99 19.12
N LEU A 587 -35.50 4.97 18.40
CA LEU A 587 -34.83 3.83 19.00
C LEU A 587 -33.47 4.22 19.60
N PHE A 588 -32.71 5.07 18.90
CA PHE A 588 -31.42 5.54 19.37
C PHE A 588 -31.53 6.38 20.64
N HIS A 589 -32.50 7.31 20.71
CA HIS A 589 -32.76 8.07 21.95
C HIS A 589 -33.12 7.15 23.11
N GLU A 590 -34.04 6.21 22.90
CA GLU A 590 -34.45 5.28 23.96
C GLU A 590 -33.28 4.41 24.42
N PHE A 591 -32.43 3.95 23.50
CA PHE A 591 -31.20 3.22 23.81
C PHE A 591 -30.26 4.02 24.73
N ILE A 592 -30.03 5.30 24.43
CA ILE A 592 -29.17 6.17 25.24
C ILE A 592 -29.77 6.42 26.63
N LEU A 593 -31.08 6.74 26.70
CA LEU A 593 -31.78 7.03 27.94
C LEU A 593 -31.84 5.82 28.87
N ARG A 594 -32.25 4.66 28.33
CA ARG A 594 -32.40 3.41 29.07
C ARG A 594 -31.08 2.95 29.69
N ASN A 595 -29.96 3.19 29.00
CA ASN A 595 -28.63 2.80 29.46
C ASN A 595 -27.92 3.88 30.28
N GLN A 596 -28.52 5.06 30.46
CA GLN A 596 -27.96 6.18 31.25
C GLN A 596 -26.56 6.62 30.77
N ILE A 597 -26.34 6.60 29.45
CA ILE A 597 -25.04 6.91 28.83
C ILE A 597 -24.99 8.29 28.15
N LEU A 598 -25.99 9.16 28.38
CA LEU A 598 -26.07 10.47 27.72
C LEU A 598 -24.79 11.31 27.94
N GLU A 599 -24.38 11.52 29.20
CA GLU A 599 -23.17 12.31 29.52
C GLU A 599 -21.90 11.71 28.88
N GLN A 600 -21.82 10.38 28.82
CA GLN A 600 -20.68 9.67 28.23
C GLN A 600 -20.63 9.90 26.71
N VAL A 601 -21.79 9.89 26.06
CA VAL A 601 -21.89 10.13 24.61
C VAL A 601 -21.63 11.59 24.28
N GLU A 602 -22.18 12.55 25.02
CA GLU A 602 -21.91 13.98 24.82
C GLU A 602 -20.41 14.29 24.99
N HIS A 603 -19.77 13.75 26.02
CA HIS A 603 -18.34 13.93 26.24
C HIS A 603 -17.50 13.33 25.11
N LEU A 604 -17.85 12.11 24.67
CA LEU A 604 -17.18 11.45 23.56
C LEU A 604 -17.32 12.27 22.27
N GLN A 605 -18.51 12.82 22.01
CA GLN A 605 -18.80 13.62 20.83
C GLN A 605 -18.03 14.95 20.82
N GLU A 606 -17.93 15.67 21.95
CA GLU A 606 -17.10 16.87 22.05
C GLU A 606 -15.65 16.57 21.64
N MET A 607 -15.15 15.42 22.08
CA MET A 607 -13.79 15.01 21.76
C MET A 607 -13.64 14.57 20.30
N LEU A 608 -14.60 13.82 19.75
CA LEU A 608 -14.59 13.42 18.34
C LEU A 608 -14.67 14.63 17.40
N GLU A 609 -15.48 15.64 17.73
CA GLU A 609 -15.52 16.91 17.00
C GLU A 609 -14.16 17.60 17.04
N PHE A 610 -13.49 17.67 18.19
CA PHE A 610 -12.12 18.18 18.27
C PHE A 610 -11.15 17.37 17.38
N MET A 611 -11.24 16.04 17.39
CA MET A 611 -10.38 15.18 16.57
C MET A 611 -10.60 15.39 15.06
N HIS A 612 -11.82 15.74 14.64
CA HIS A 612 -12.11 16.11 13.24
C HIS A 612 -11.43 17.41 12.80
N HIS A 613 -11.00 18.26 13.73
CA HIS A 613 -10.21 19.47 13.43
C HIS A 613 -8.70 19.25 13.61
N CYS A 614 -8.27 18.05 13.98
CA CYS A 614 -6.87 17.69 14.13
C CYS A 614 -6.36 16.94 12.90
N TRP A 615 -5.43 17.53 12.14
CA TRP A 615 -4.81 16.91 10.95
C TRP A 615 -4.34 15.46 11.19
N LEU A 616 -3.74 15.20 12.35
CA LEU A 616 -3.24 13.86 12.70
C LEU A 616 -4.37 12.83 12.77
N LEU A 617 -5.58 13.25 13.20
CA LEU A 617 -6.73 12.38 13.46
C LEU A 617 -7.84 12.47 12.40
N GLN A 618 -7.66 13.27 11.34
CA GLN A 618 -8.67 13.50 10.29
C GLN A 618 -8.85 12.29 9.35
N GLU A 619 -7.79 11.90 8.64
CA GLU A 619 -7.89 10.90 7.55
C GLU A 619 -7.86 9.45 8.04
N MET A 620 -8.73 8.59 7.49
CA MET A 620 -8.65 7.11 7.47
C MET A 620 -8.55 6.41 8.83
N ILE A 621 -8.82 7.12 9.93
CA ILE A 621 -8.89 6.53 11.27
C ILE A 621 -10.36 6.26 11.59
N SER A 622 -10.69 4.99 11.83
CA SER A 622 -12.04 4.61 12.22
C SER A 622 -12.42 5.21 13.58
N TYR A 623 -13.72 5.40 13.78
CA TYR A 623 -14.23 5.86 15.06
C TYR A 623 -13.85 4.95 16.25
N PRO A 624 -13.87 3.59 16.13
CA PRO A 624 -13.33 2.71 17.15
C PRO A 624 -11.94 3.12 17.68
N VAL A 625 -11.01 3.47 16.77
CA VAL A 625 -9.68 3.95 17.14
C VAL A 625 -9.74 5.33 17.80
N LYS A 626 -10.52 6.26 17.24
CA LYS A 626 -10.72 7.60 17.86
C LYS A 626 -11.28 7.50 19.28
N ILE A 627 -12.24 6.62 19.52
CA ILE A 627 -12.83 6.35 20.84
C ILE A 627 -11.79 5.77 21.79
N ARG A 628 -10.96 4.85 21.31
CA ARG A 628 -9.85 4.28 22.09
C ARG A 628 -8.86 5.35 22.52
N ILE A 629 -8.49 6.27 21.63
CA ILE A 629 -7.65 7.43 21.93
C ILE A 629 -8.35 8.37 22.92
N ALA A 630 -9.64 8.65 22.70
CA ALA A 630 -10.42 9.55 23.54
C ALA A 630 -10.46 9.10 25.00
N ARG A 631 -10.65 7.80 25.23
CA ARG A 631 -10.64 7.20 26.58
C ARG A 631 -9.29 7.32 27.31
N HIS A 632 -8.20 7.55 26.59
CA HIS A 632 -6.86 7.76 27.14
C HIS A 632 -6.43 9.22 27.17
N ALA A 633 -7.32 10.15 26.83
CA ALA A 633 -7.03 11.57 26.86
C ALA A 633 -7.54 12.22 28.15
N VAL A 634 -6.71 13.09 28.72
CA VAL A 634 -7.08 13.90 29.89
C VAL A 634 -6.81 15.37 29.61
N LEU A 635 -7.70 16.23 30.12
CA LEU A 635 -7.48 17.67 30.03
C LEU A 635 -6.31 18.09 30.91
N SER A 636 -5.37 18.86 30.35
CA SER A 636 -4.33 19.56 31.08
C SER A 636 -4.27 21.03 30.69
N LYS A 637 -3.76 21.86 31.60
CA LYS A 637 -3.66 23.31 31.43
C LYS A 637 -2.22 23.74 31.66
N HIS A 638 -1.75 24.68 30.85
CA HIS A 638 -0.45 25.32 31.03
C HIS A 638 -0.61 26.84 30.96
N LYS A 639 0.21 27.54 31.73
CA LYS A 639 0.16 28.99 31.85
C LYS A 639 1.11 29.65 30.87
N LYS A 640 0.76 30.85 30.42
CA LYS A 640 1.69 31.70 29.67
C LYS A 640 3.03 31.82 30.41
N GLY A 641 4.12 31.59 29.68
CA GLY A 641 5.49 31.59 30.20
C GLY A 641 6.03 30.22 30.58
N ASP A 642 5.17 29.19 30.65
CA ASP A 642 5.64 27.81 30.85
C ASP A 642 6.53 27.39 29.67
N THR A 643 7.69 26.80 29.98
CA THR A 643 8.60 26.21 28.98
C THR A 643 9.01 24.84 29.44
N PHE A 644 8.95 23.84 28.56
CA PHE A 644 9.29 22.46 28.89
C PHE A 644 9.73 21.67 27.66
N ASN A 645 10.43 20.56 27.88
CA ASN A 645 10.66 19.58 26.83
C ASN A 645 9.33 18.83 26.57
N PRO A 646 8.81 18.84 25.32
CA PRO A 646 7.53 18.21 25.02
C PRO A 646 7.55 16.70 25.19
N ASP A 647 8.67 16.04 24.95
CA ASP A 647 8.74 14.58 25.03
C ASP A 647 8.74 14.09 26.49
N GLU A 648 9.24 14.91 27.44
CA GLU A 648 9.13 14.62 28.89
C GLU A 648 7.69 14.75 29.42
N LYS A 649 6.88 15.61 28.80
CA LYS A 649 5.46 15.82 29.18
C LYS A 649 4.51 14.85 28.48
N GLY A 650 5.03 14.04 27.57
CA GLY A 650 4.26 13.10 26.75
C GLY A 650 3.51 13.77 25.60
N PHE A 651 2.76 12.96 24.86
CA PHE A 651 2.01 13.42 23.69
C PHE A 651 0.77 14.22 24.11
N ALA A 652 0.56 15.39 23.52
CA ALA A 652 -0.66 16.17 23.75
C ALA A 652 -1.14 16.91 22.50
N PHE A 653 -2.46 17.00 22.37
CA PHE A 653 -3.14 17.82 21.37
C PHE A 653 -3.54 19.17 21.97
N LEU A 654 -3.25 20.26 21.26
CA LEU A 654 -3.59 21.61 21.67
C LEU A 654 -5.08 21.88 21.38
N LYS A 655 -5.88 22.06 22.44
CA LYS A 655 -7.33 22.35 22.34
C LYS A 655 -7.58 23.85 22.14
N THR A 656 -6.93 24.68 22.95
CA THR A 656 -7.10 26.15 22.93
C THR A 656 -5.78 26.86 23.25
N GLY A 657 -5.66 28.11 22.83
CA GLY A 657 -4.49 28.95 23.07
C GLY A 657 -3.40 28.72 22.03
N LYS A 658 -2.18 29.14 22.36
CA LYS A 658 -1.07 29.17 21.42
C LYS A 658 0.24 28.80 22.11
N ALA A 659 1.04 28.00 21.42
CA ALA A 659 2.36 27.58 21.88
C ALA A 659 3.38 27.70 20.74
N VAL A 660 4.67 27.64 21.07
CA VAL A 660 5.77 27.72 20.11
C VAL A 660 6.69 26.54 20.30
N LEU A 661 6.98 25.83 19.23
CA LEU A 661 7.94 24.72 19.19
C LEU A 661 9.29 25.25 18.70
N TRP A 662 10.30 25.05 19.53
CA TRP A 662 11.69 25.39 19.27
C TRP A 662 12.53 24.13 19.12
N ASP A 663 13.53 24.15 18.25
CA ASP A 663 14.54 23.10 18.11
C ASP A 663 15.92 23.77 18.00
N ASN A 664 16.82 23.47 18.94
CA ASN A 664 18.15 24.08 19.01
C ASN A 664 18.11 25.63 18.97
N GLY A 665 17.10 26.21 19.62
CA GLY A 665 16.87 27.67 19.65
C GLY A 665 16.34 28.27 18.34
N ARG A 666 16.07 27.47 17.31
CA ARG A 666 15.40 27.89 16.08
C ARG A 666 13.90 27.67 16.20
N LEU A 667 13.13 28.67 15.75
CA LEU A 667 11.68 28.56 15.65
C LEU A 667 11.34 27.50 14.61
N VAL A 668 10.74 26.39 15.04
CA VAL A 668 10.28 25.34 14.13
C VAL A 668 8.85 25.63 13.71
N ARG A 669 7.97 25.89 14.69
CA ARG A 669 6.53 26.04 14.41
C ARG A 669 5.81 26.82 15.50
N ILE A 670 4.82 27.59 15.08
CA ILE A 670 3.79 28.13 15.96
C ILE A 670 2.65 27.12 16.01
N LEU A 671 2.33 26.64 17.20
CA LEU A 671 1.27 25.67 17.45
C LEU A 671 -0.05 26.40 17.76
N THR A 672 -1.10 25.97 17.09
CA THR A 672 -2.47 26.48 17.18
C THR A 672 -3.45 25.36 17.50
N PRO A 673 -4.72 25.65 17.86
CA PRO A 673 -5.71 24.59 18.12
C PRO A 673 -5.74 23.55 16.99
N GLY A 674 -5.69 22.27 17.37
CA GLY A 674 -5.57 21.13 16.44
C GLY A 674 -4.13 20.65 16.20
N ASP A 675 -3.12 21.45 16.55
CA ASP A 675 -1.71 21.01 16.56
C ASP A 675 -1.39 20.13 17.78
N PHE A 676 -0.18 19.58 17.82
CA PHE A 676 0.27 18.64 18.84
C PHE A 676 1.77 18.78 19.14
N TRP A 677 2.21 18.19 20.24
CA TRP A 677 3.62 18.01 20.60
C TRP A 677 3.88 16.63 21.21
N GLY A 678 5.15 16.32 21.50
CA GLY A 678 5.56 15.06 22.12
C GLY A 678 5.71 13.92 21.11
N VAL A 679 6.07 14.24 19.87
CA VAL A 679 6.20 13.27 18.76
C VAL A 679 7.18 12.14 19.10
N GLY A 680 8.22 12.43 19.89
CA GLY A 680 9.19 11.44 20.33
C GLY A 680 8.58 10.30 21.15
N ALA A 681 7.48 10.59 21.87
CA ALA A 681 6.74 9.58 22.61
C ALA A 681 6.06 8.53 21.71
N VAL A 682 5.82 8.83 20.43
CA VAL A 682 5.21 7.87 19.48
C VAL A 682 6.27 7.24 18.58
N LEU A 683 7.20 8.05 18.04
CA LEU A 683 8.19 7.56 17.07
C LEU A 683 9.38 6.80 17.68
N GLY A 684 9.62 6.92 19.00
CA GLY A 684 10.67 6.16 19.68
C GLY A 684 12.02 6.87 19.77
N GLY A 685 12.02 8.16 20.14
CA GLY A 685 13.25 8.91 20.36
C GLY A 685 12.98 10.25 21.05
N LEU A 686 13.73 10.56 22.12
CA LEU A 686 13.67 11.85 22.79
C LEU A 686 14.63 12.81 22.10
N SER A 687 14.12 13.91 21.52
CA SER A 687 15.04 14.95 21.08
C SER A 687 15.38 15.85 22.27
N GLN A 688 16.65 15.84 22.67
CA GLN A 688 17.09 16.55 23.88
C GLN A 688 17.02 18.09 23.73
N ASN A 689 16.98 18.61 22.50
CA ASN A 689 17.08 20.05 22.23
C ASN A 689 15.76 20.68 21.71
N ILE A 690 14.64 19.99 21.88
CA ILE A 690 13.31 20.55 21.55
C ILE A 690 12.67 21.12 22.82
N SER A 691 12.05 22.30 22.70
CA SER A 691 11.27 22.89 23.79
C SER A 691 9.97 23.49 23.26
N VAL A 692 8.90 23.37 24.06
CA VAL A 692 7.64 24.07 23.85
C VAL A 692 7.56 25.23 24.82
N GLU A 693 7.31 26.43 24.28
CA GLU A 693 7.03 27.66 25.04
C GLU A 693 5.55 28.01 24.91
N ILE A 694 4.90 28.23 26.05
CA ILE A 694 3.48 28.61 26.12
C ILE A 694 3.36 30.13 26.05
N VAL A 695 2.82 30.65 24.95
CA VAL A 695 2.72 32.11 24.71
C VAL A 695 1.37 32.70 25.12
N GLU A 696 0.35 31.85 25.24
CA GLU A 696 -0.99 32.15 25.77
C GLU A 696 -1.42 31.00 26.68
N ASP A 697 -2.29 31.22 27.66
CA ASP A 697 -2.82 30.12 28.48
C ASP A 697 -3.42 29.03 27.58
N VAL A 698 -2.92 27.79 27.69
CA VAL A 698 -3.36 26.67 26.83
C VAL A 698 -4.13 25.63 27.62
N THR A 699 -5.08 25.01 26.93
CA THR A 699 -5.72 23.76 27.34
C THR A 699 -5.37 22.70 26.31
N THR A 700 -5.03 21.50 26.77
CA THR A 700 -4.62 20.39 25.91
C THR A 700 -5.32 19.10 26.29
N TYR A 701 -5.48 18.20 25.32
CA TYR A 701 -5.77 16.78 25.56
C TYR A 701 -4.45 16.02 25.62
N ARG A 702 -3.98 15.71 26.82
CA ARG A 702 -2.77 14.91 27.04
C ARG A 702 -3.12 13.42 27.00
N ILE A 703 -2.36 12.66 26.22
CA ILE A 703 -2.53 11.22 26.10
C ILE A 703 -1.77 10.54 27.24
N THR A 704 -2.48 9.78 28.08
CA THR A 704 -1.92 9.15 29.28
C THR A 704 -1.11 7.90 28.95
N ASN A 705 -1.42 7.23 27.83
CA ASN A 705 -0.72 6.07 27.33
C ASN A 705 -0.40 6.25 25.83
N PRO A 706 0.82 6.66 25.46
CA PRO A 706 1.22 6.83 24.06
C PRO A 706 1.09 5.57 23.20
N GLU A 707 1.06 4.38 23.81
CA GLU A 707 0.91 3.11 23.09
C GLU A 707 -0.40 3.06 22.29
N VAL A 708 -1.45 3.74 22.77
CA VAL A 708 -2.73 3.82 22.05
C VAL A 708 -2.59 4.45 20.65
N LEU A 709 -1.60 5.33 20.47
CA LEU A 709 -1.29 5.96 19.20
C LEU A 709 -0.40 5.05 18.33
N ARG A 710 0.52 4.27 18.94
CA ARG A 710 1.40 3.35 18.23
C ARG A 710 0.67 2.16 17.63
N GLN A 711 -0.43 1.74 18.26
CA GLN A 711 -1.32 0.69 17.75
C GLN A 711 -1.98 1.03 16.40
N ALA A 712 -1.95 2.29 15.97
CA ALA A 712 -2.48 2.74 14.68
C ALA A 712 -1.32 3.15 13.75
N PRO A 713 -0.88 2.27 12.83
CA PRO A 713 0.23 2.52 11.91
C PRO A 713 0.14 3.87 11.16
N ILE A 714 -1.05 4.25 10.72
CA ILE A 714 -1.31 5.55 10.07
C ILE A 714 -0.84 6.76 10.89
N LEU A 715 -0.89 6.70 12.22
CA LEU A 715 -0.43 7.79 13.07
C LEU A 715 1.08 7.91 13.04
N ARG A 716 1.81 6.79 13.09
CA ARG A 716 3.26 6.76 12.90
C ARG A 716 3.61 7.33 11.53
N TRP A 717 2.91 6.89 10.50
CA TRP A 717 3.09 7.33 9.12
C TRP A 717 2.93 8.85 8.94
N LYS A 718 1.82 9.43 9.43
CA LYS A 718 1.60 10.89 9.40
C LYS A 718 2.67 11.64 10.17
N LEU A 719 3.09 11.14 11.34
CA LEU A 719 4.15 11.78 12.12
C LEU A 719 5.50 11.77 11.38
N LEU A 720 5.83 10.70 10.66
CA LEU A 720 7.01 10.64 9.77
C LEU A 720 6.92 11.68 8.64
N GLU A 721 5.78 11.78 7.94
CA GLU A 721 5.58 12.81 6.90
C GLU A 721 5.76 14.23 7.47
N LYS A 722 5.22 14.49 8.67
CA LYS A 722 5.31 15.82 9.31
C LYS A 722 6.73 16.17 9.78
N THR A 723 7.53 15.16 10.14
CA THR A 723 8.92 15.36 10.56
C THR A 723 9.86 15.48 9.35
N GLY A 724 9.63 14.72 8.28
CA GLY A 724 10.35 14.86 7.00
C GLY A 724 10.15 16.22 6.32
N GLN A 725 9.05 16.92 6.58
CA GLN A 725 8.85 18.32 6.16
C GLN A 725 9.81 19.33 6.84
N ARG A 726 10.58 18.91 7.85
CA ARG A 726 11.50 19.78 8.62
C ARG A 726 12.89 19.91 7.99
N SER A 727 13.24 19.06 7.01
CA SER A 727 14.57 19.02 6.36
C SER A 727 14.66 19.85 5.09
#